data_AF-W4FXK5-F1
#
_entry.id   AF-W4FXK5-F1
#
_cell.length_a   1.000
_cell.length_b   1.000
_cell.length_c   1.000
_cell.angle_alpha   90.00
_cell.angle_beta   90.00
_cell.angle_gamma   90.00
#
_symmetry.space_group_name_H-M   'P 1'
#
loop_
_entity.id
_entity.type
_entity.pdbx_description
1 polymer ?
#
loop_
_entity_poly.entity_id
_entity_poly.type
_entity_poly.pdbx_seq_one_letter_code
_entity_poly.pdbx_strand_id
1 'polypeptide(L)'
;MMDGSRSSSGHHGRGPRGIPEEDDSALSPNTVSEATPLLPPHVQIEVSKSLKENQDKWKHLMDIDASNNTAQQMADDIDVDIEALKFFDDKEFPRTQHDMSRSLSLSNIMYSPLSHDTKTASVDVNKFMVAAAFIEDGIHGRKIGYRIDAQALRMVRWFHSTWYRYLFNVVGIGCCALAFVEDGQARPLDVWSLVELLCLLGFSMDVYYRYAMSSDKTKAQFRQREPWATLRFVLLVVTFAEMGLCAAGVSIVQPRYTRIFRPFMVIARRRNIRVVFASFLRALKDVAVVLALTLCVVLFFGLMGFLLFADSSVILNVPYFATLGDSLYNMLLIQSCLPVMMAVMLPYYVQSQWSALYFVVFVLFTNFFLVKLTIAVSYRRYKRNTEKMLYKRLQKRKIALSKAFELLSDDPLDEDTPRTITLDAWLNVCRFLKPKWTSEEAEVVFYSSDVQQTNAVDFTAFIQLSSVLVNASVSRRHRRPSLFIQDMKKWQTRTRNFLLAQTTVWGYPVIYMEVFVGFLICLSVVQATQVNNYALTNSLNHTWRLVGVGLLSLFTVEILLKLFAFGSTEFFNRPFCQFDIVVAVVGWLFYAMTSLVPAFPVVFYDLALAVRSLRVLKLLNLFPPFHSILWTMNRIIPLIGQLFLVILSVVYVFAILAQANYGQVLATFPDSLKANASAWYIHKEEFQLDTFENCLVTLFEEATLAGWNSIMDALFVVTQSPHTLMFFFTYRITISNILLPIFVGFLVESFSSNQKPAESYVVMSLSST
;
A
#
# COMPACT_ATOMS: atom_id res chain seq x y z
N MET A 1 -18.48 52.98 19.74
CA MET A 1 -18.67 54.12 20.65
C MET A 1 -17.81 53.86 21.88
N MET A 2 -17.18 54.93 22.40
CA MET A 2 -16.77 55.24 23.79
C MET A 2 -16.65 54.15 24.90
N ASP A 3 -15.82 54.31 25.94
CA ASP A 3 -14.51 55.00 26.12
C ASP A 3 -13.97 54.74 27.55
N GLY A 4 -12.76 55.20 27.87
CA GLY A 4 -12.26 55.40 29.24
C GLY A 4 -11.45 54.23 29.82
N SER A 5 -10.12 54.28 30.00
CA SER A 5 -9.27 55.14 30.89
C SER A 5 -9.08 54.55 32.31
N ARG A 6 -7.96 54.75 33.04
CA ARG A 6 -6.96 55.83 32.97
C ARG A 6 -5.66 55.53 33.77
N SER A 7 -4.51 56.11 33.36
CA SER A 7 -3.33 56.57 34.17
C SER A 7 -2.51 55.56 35.03
N SER A 8 -1.21 55.75 35.38
CA SER A 8 -0.09 56.66 34.96
C SER A 8 1.22 56.21 35.68
N SER A 9 2.47 56.62 35.39
CA SER A 9 3.10 57.66 34.53
C SER A 9 4.23 57.04 33.65
N GLY A 10 5.49 57.49 33.41
CA GLY A 10 6.35 58.65 33.75
C GLY A 10 7.86 58.26 33.84
N HIS A 11 8.90 59.12 33.77
CA HIS A 11 9.06 60.47 33.17
C HIS A 11 10.57 60.91 33.13
N HIS A 12 11.13 61.28 31.94
CA HIS A 12 12.38 62.06 31.66
C HIS A 12 13.76 61.63 32.30
N GLY A 13 14.97 62.11 31.92
CA GLY A 13 15.48 62.97 30.82
C GLY A 13 16.35 64.17 31.32
N ARG A 14 17.49 64.63 30.74
CA ARG A 14 18.31 64.26 29.54
C ARG A 14 19.77 64.87 29.57
N GLY A 15 20.84 64.07 29.45
CA GLY A 15 22.20 64.46 28.94
C GLY A 15 23.02 65.51 29.73
N PRO A 16 24.09 66.14 29.17
CA PRO A 16 24.79 65.86 27.89
C PRO A 16 26.36 66.05 27.84
N ARG A 17 27.02 65.58 26.74
CA ARG A 17 28.35 65.98 26.17
C ARG A 17 29.68 65.77 26.95
N GLY A 18 30.72 65.25 26.27
CA GLY A 18 32.15 65.38 26.62
C GLY A 18 33.08 64.28 26.05
N ILE A 19 34.20 64.65 25.41
CA ILE A 19 35.27 63.82 24.76
C ILE A 19 36.60 64.51 25.14
N PRO A 20 37.71 63.83 25.55
CA PRO A 20 38.56 63.01 24.65
C PRO A 20 39.34 61.79 25.23
N GLU A 21 39.89 60.98 24.30
CA GLU A 21 41.14 60.16 24.33
C GLU A 21 41.38 59.14 25.50
N GLU A 22 42.10 58.02 25.35
CA GLU A 22 42.96 57.46 24.28
C GLU A 22 42.84 55.90 24.26
N ASP A 23 43.66 55.17 23.45
CA ASP A 23 43.69 53.68 23.35
C ASP A 23 44.15 52.99 24.68
N ASP A 24 44.06 51.66 24.94
CA ASP A 24 44.28 50.50 24.07
C ASP A 24 43.77 49.15 24.67
N SER A 25 43.56 48.15 23.81
CA SER A 25 43.61 46.68 24.03
C SER A 25 42.64 45.91 24.98
N ALA A 26 41.93 44.96 24.36
CA ALA A 26 41.62 43.58 24.80
C ALA A 26 41.08 43.27 26.23
N LEU A 27 39.79 42.90 26.33
CA LEU A 27 39.36 41.53 26.68
C LEU A 27 37.85 41.30 26.43
N SER A 28 37.47 40.12 25.92
CA SER A 28 36.09 39.58 26.04
C SER A 28 36.10 38.04 26.08
N PRO A 29 35.32 37.39 26.97
CA PRO A 29 35.45 35.95 27.20
C PRO A 29 34.50 35.08 26.36
N ASN A 30 35.08 34.02 25.77
CA ASN A 30 34.48 32.70 25.56
C ASN A 30 33.04 32.61 24.99
N THR A 31 32.90 32.75 23.67
CA THR A 31 31.96 31.88 22.93
C THR A 31 32.64 30.55 22.61
N VAL A 32 32.14 29.45 23.18
CA VAL A 32 32.58 28.10 22.79
C VAL A 32 32.06 27.83 21.38
N SER A 33 32.96 27.81 20.40
CA SER A 33 32.61 27.49 19.02
C SER A 33 32.27 26.01 18.88
N GLU A 34 31.06 25.68 18.43
CA GLU A 34 30.74 24.32 17.98
C GLU A 34 31.60 23.99 16.76
N ALA A 35 32.65 23.20 16.98
CA ALA A 35 33.59 22.80 15.94
C ALA A 35 32.88 21.98 14.87
N THR A 36 32.46 22.65 13.79
CA THR A 36 31.88 22.00 12.62
C THR A 36 32.97 21.13 11.97
N PRO A 37 32.77 19.80 11.84
CA PRO A 37 33.85 18.91 11.42
C PRO A 37 34.36 19.24 10.01
N LEU A 38 35.67 19.12 9.82
CA LEU A 38 36.38 19.46 8.59
C LEU A 38 36.14 18.43 7.47
N LEU A 39 34.90 18.34 6.99
CA LEU A 39 34.62 17.86 5.65
C LEU A 39 35.33 18.77 4.63
N PRO A 40 35.93 18.22 3.57
CA PRO A 40 36.52 19.04 2.51
C PRO A 40 35.44 19.98 1.92
N PRO A 41 35.76 21.27 1.65
CA PRO A 41 34.79 22.35 1.42
C PRO A 41 33.97 22.26 0.13
N HIS A 42 33.98 21.09 -0.54
CA HIS A 42 33.24 20.76 -1.74
C HIS A 42 32.19 19.64 -1.52
N VAL A 43 32.08 19.05 -0.32
CA VAL A 43 31.11 17.97 -0.01
C VAL A 43 30.09 18.43 1.04
N GLN A 44 28.93 18.92 0.59
CA GLN A 44 27.76 19.11 1.46
C GLN A 44 26.89 17.85 1.46
N ILE A 45 26.86 17.13 2.58
CA ILE A 45 26.01 15.95 2.78
C ILE A 45 24.60 16.41 3.15
N GLU A 46 23.74 16.62 2.14
CA GLU A 46 22.35 17.04 2.38
C GLU A 46 21.48 15.86 2.86
N VAL A 47 21.58 15.56 4.17
CA VAL A 47 20.75 14.55 4.84
C VAL A 47 19.28 14.92 4.71
N SER A 48 18.55 14.20 3.87
CA SER A 48 17.15 14.54 3.55
C SER A 48 16.28 14.66 4.81
N LYS A 49 15.33 15.61 4.82
CA LYS A 49 14.42 15.83 5.95
C LYS A 49 13.70 14.55 6.40
N SER A 50 13.37 13.68 5.44
CA SER A 50 12.75 12.38 5.70
C SER A 50 13.63 11.39 6.46
N LEU A 51 14.96 11.57 6.47
CA LEU A 51 15.88 10.76 7.25
C LEU A 51 15.93 11.20 8.72
N LYS A 52 15.94 12.52 8.99
CA LYS A 52 15.80 13.06 10.35
C LYS A 52 14.43 12.76 10.97
N GLU A 53 13.34 13.02 10.22
CA GLU A 53 11.97 12.62 10.59
C GLU A 53 11.78 11.10 10.71
N ASN A 54 12.69 10.31 10.14
CA ASN A 54 12.86 8.93 10.54
C ASN A 54 13.59 8.88 11.89
N GLN A 55 14.89 9.16 11.96
CA GLN A 55 15.78 8.97 13.13
C GLN A 55 15.10 9.21 14.50
N ASP A 56 14.38 10.32 14.69
CA ASP A 56 13.65 10.59 15.93
C ASP A 56 12.62 9.51 16.32
N LYS A 57 11.89 8.95 15.35
CA LYS A 57 10.93 7.85 15.52
C LYS A 57 11.58 6.49 15.83
N TRP A 58 12.91 6.36 15.72
CA TRP A 58 13.64 5.11 16.00
C TRP A 58 14.51 5.18 17.25
N LYS A 59 14.57 6.32 17.97
CA LYS A 59 15.29 6.43 19.25
C LYS A 59 14.82 5.36 20.27
N HIS A 60 13.51 5.10 20.32
CA HIS A 60 12.89 4.03 21.11
C HIS A 60 13.15 2.60 20.60
N LEU A 61 14.08 2.35 19.66
CA LEU A 61 14.49 0.98 19.30
C LEU A 61 15.20 0.28 20.47
N MET A 62 15.94 1.02 21.29
CA MET A 62 16.72 0.44 22.39
C MET A 62 15.79 -0.11 23.48
N ASP A 63 14.74 0.62 23.82
CA ASP A 63 13.72 0.29 24.82
C ASP A 63 12.86 -0.96 24.48
N ILE A 64 12.96 -1.47 23.25
CA ILE A 64 12.17 -2.63 22.80
C ILE A 64 12.79 -3.92 23.34
N ASP A 65 12.09 -4.56 24.28
CA ASP A 65 12.31 -5.95 24.64
C ASP A 65 12.14 -6.85 23.39
N ALA A 66 13.13 -7.69 23.16
CA ALA A 66 13.21 -8.65 22.07
C ALA A 66 13.22 -10.10 22.57
N SER A 67 13.30 -10.34 23.88
CA SER A 67 13.26 -11.67 24.48
C SER A 67 11.97 -12.41 24.12
N ASN A 68 12.00 -13.75 24.25
CA ASN A 68 10.80 -14.61 24.17
C ASN A 68 9.93 -14.42 22.91
N ASN A 69 10.54 -14.29 21.73
CA ASN A 69 9.79 -14.29 20.46
C ASN A 69 10.43 -15.18 19.38
N THR A 70 9.61 -15.70 18.45
CA THR A 70 10.05 -16.66 17.41
C THR A 70 11.04 -16.11 16.38
N ALA A 71 11.38 -14.83 16.40
CA ALA A 71 12.51 -14.29 15.63
C ALA A 71 13.81 -14.23 16.44
N GLN A 72 13.73 -14.15 17.77
CA GLN A 72 14.86 -14.34 18.67
C GLN A 72 15.28 -15.81 18.63
N GLN A 73 14.34 -16.74 18.89
CA GLN A 73 14.57 -18.19 18.82
C GLN A 73 15.15 -18.70 17.48
N MET A 74 14.87 -17.99 16.37
CA MET A 74 15.40 -18.33 15.04
C MET A 74 16.73 -17.64 14.71
N ALA A 75 17.20 -16.72 15.56
CA ALA A 75 18.53 -16.14 15.57
C ALA A 75 19.43 -16.89 16.56
N ASP A 76 18.99 -17.08 17.82
CA ASP A 76 19.67 -17.88 18.85
C ASP A 76 20.05 -19.29 18.32
N ASP A 77 19.19 -19.85 17.48
CA ASP A 77 19.38 -21.15 16.85
C ASP A 77 20.62 -21.27 15.95
N ILE A 78 21.21 -20.13 15.56
CA ILE A 78 22.27 -19.97 14.57
C ILE A 78 23.56 -19.44 15.24
N ASP A 79 23.55 -19.16 16.55
CA ASP A 79 24.70 -18.58 17.26
C ASP A 79 25.95 -19.46 17.20
N VAL A 80 25.80 -20.79 17.21
CA VAL A 80 26.90 -21.75 16.99
C VAL A 80 27.53 -21.62 15.60
N ASP A 81 26.74 -21.31 14.57
CA ASP A 81 27.25 -21.06 13.21
C ASP A 81 27.98 -19.69 13.14
N ILE A 82 27.56 -18.72 13.96
CA ILE A 82 28.17 -17.37 14.07
C ILE A 82 29.50 -17.43 14.82
N GLU A 83 29.57 -18.18 15.93
CA GLU A 83 30.81 -18.43 16.69
C GLU A 83 31.87 -19.12 15.83
N ALA A 84 31.47 -20.14 15.05
CA ALA A 84 32.36 -20.82 14.12
C ALA A 84 32.96 -19.85 13.07
N LEU A 85 32.18 -18.89 12.56
CA LEU A 85 32.62 -17.91 11.57
C LEU A 85 33.62 -16.87 12.12
N LYS A 86 33.61 -16.59 13.43
CA LYS A 86 34.67 -15.79 14.06
C LYS A 86 36.00 -16.56 14.03
N PHE A 87 35.98 -17.79 14.54
CA PHE A 87 37.17 -18.60 14.80
C PHE A 87 37.98 -19.02 13.56
N PHE A 88 37.39 -18.98 12.35
CA PHE A 88 38.14 -19.20 11.11
C PHE A 88 38.91 -17.95 10.63
N ASP A 89 38.38 -16.75 10.86
CA ASP A 89 38.97 -15.49 10.38
C ASP A 89 40.24 -15.12 11.18
N ASP A 90 40.24 -15.41 12.49
CA ASP A 90 41.40 -15.26 13.39
C ASP A 90 42.61 -16.13 12.99
N LYS A 91 42.45 -17.07 12.05
CA LYS A 91 43.54 -17.96 11.58
C LYS A 91 44.13 -17.55 10.23
N GLU A 92 43.51 -16.63 9.49
CA GLU A 92 44.02 -16.18 8.18
C GLU A 92 44.73 -14.81 8.22
N PHE A 93 44.75 -14.12 9.36
CA PHE A 93 45.44 -12.83 9.52
C PHE A 93 46.54 -12.83 10.60
N PRO A 94 47.83 -12.77 10.22
CA PRO A 94 48.92 -12.43 11.13
C PRO A 94 48.78 -10.97 11.60
N ARG A 95 48.40 -10.76 12.87
CA ARG A 95 48.34 -9.43 13.52
C ARG A 95 49.75 -8.89 13.86
N THR A 96 50.51 -8.43 12.87
CA THR A 96 51.72 -7.60 13.12
C THR A 96 52.02 -6.63 11.97
N GLN A 97 51.68 -5.34 12.13
CA GLN A 97 52.28 -4.26 11.34
C GLN A 97 53.61 -3.77 11.96
N HIS A 98 54.42 -4.71 12.44
CA HIS A 98 55.77 -4.46 12.95
C HIS A 98 56.54 -5.79 13.01
N ASP A 99 57.12 -6.22 11.88
CA ASP A 99 58.55 -6.60 11.88
C ASP A 99 59.17 -6.74 10.48
N MET A 100 60.07 -5.79 10.20
CA MET A 100 61.37 -5.97 9.55
C MET A 100 61.56 -7.06 8.47
N SER A 101 61.32 -6.65 7.21
CA SER A 101 62.21 -6.88 6.05
C SER A 101 63.38 -7.88 6.17
N ARG A 102 63.13 -9.21 6.06
CA ARG A 102 64.15 -10.22 5.67
C ARG A 102 63.57 -11.62 5.37
N SER A 103 63.36 -11.93 4.10
CA SER A 103 63.71 -13.24 3.45
C SER A 103 63.07 -13.39 2.07
N LEU A 104 63.86 -13.18 1.01
CA LEU A 104 63.56 -13.71 -0.33
C LEU A 104 64.09 -15.15 -0.40
N SER A 105 63.21 -16.16 -0.42
CA SER A 105 63.57 -17.50 -0.87
C SER A 105 62.35 -18.30 -1.36
N LEU A 106 62.41 -18.72 -2.63
CA LEU A 106 61.49 -19.69 -3.23
C LEU A 106 61.82 -21.10 -2.70
N SER A 107 60.81 -21.94 -2.41
CA SER A 107 60.87 -23.38 -2.74
C SER A 107 59.55 -24.13 -2.49
N ASN A 108 59.11 -24.82 -3.55
CA ASN A 108 58.50 -26.17 -3.60
C ASN A 108 57.59 -26.67 -2.47
N ILE A 109 56.29 -26.71 -2.79
CA ILE A 109 55.47 -27.94 -2.87
C ILE A 109 56.00 -29.17 -2.10
N MET A 110 55.22 -29.63 -1.11
CA MET A 110 55.16 -31.05 -0.77
C MET A 110 53.71 -31.45 -0.42
N TYR A 111 53.18 -32.47 -1.11
CA TYR A 111 51.88 -33.08 -0.78
C TYR A 111 52.04 -34.06 0.39
N SER A 112 51.00 -34.18 1.22
CA SER A 112 50.77 -35.34 2.08
C SER A 112 49.26 -35.68 2.08
N PRO A 113 48.85 -36.95 1.90
CA PRO A 113 47.45 -37.28 1.65
C PRO A 113 46.67 -37.75 2.89
N LEU A 114 45.34 -37.63 2.80
CA LEU A 114 44.32 -38.43 3.50
C LEU A 114 44.34 -38.50 5.03
N SER A 115 43.46 -37.72 5.64
CA SER A 115 42.44 -38.31 6.53
C SER A 115 41.06 -37.81 6.12
N HIS A 116 40.07 -38.70 6.12
CA HIS A 116 38.76 -38.45 5.54
C HIS A 116 37.70 -38.61 6.62
N ASP A 117 37.35 -37.54 7.35
CA ASP A 117 35.98 -37.43 7.89
C ASP A 117 35.50 -36.03 8.28
N THR A 118 34.21 -35.80 8.04
CA THR A 118 33.37 -34.66 8.48
C THR A 118 33.72 -33.21 8.08
N LYS A 119 32.71 -32.52 7.52
CA LYS A 119 32.50 -31.04 7.52
C LYS A 119 33.42 -30.11 6.70
N THR A 120 34.31 -30.58 5.84
CA THR A 120 35.12 -29.71 4.94
C THR A 120 34.29 -29.09 3.78
N ALA A 121 33.40 -28.16 4.09
CA ALA A 121 32.60 -27.38 3.13
C ALA A 121 32.46 -25.88 3.49
N SER A 122 33.15 -25.42 4.55
CA SER A 122 33.02 -24.08 5.15
C SER A 122 33.85 -22.98 4.49
N VAL A 123 34.74 -23.30 3.54
CA VAL A 123 35.78 -22.39 2.99
C VAL A 123 35.20 -21.23 2.15
N ASP A 124 33.94 -21.33 1.71
CA ASP A 124 33.29 -20.39 0.77
C ASP A 124 32.54 -19.21 1.46
N VAL A 125 32.56 -19.10 2.81
CA VAL A 125 31.66 -18.21 3.58
C VAL A 125 32.40 -17.19 4.45
N ASN A 126 32.61 -15.99 3.92
CA ASN A 126 33.21 -14.87 4.65
C ASN A 126 32.21 -14.16 5.60
N LYS A 127 32.67 -13.77 6.81
CA LYS A 127 31.83 -13.11 7.85
C LYS A 127 31.12 -11.84 7.38
N PHE A 128 31.77 -11.01 6.55
CA PHE A 128 31.19 -9.78 6.01
C PHE A 128 30.00 -10.04 5.06
N MET A 129 29.99 -11.17 4.35
CA MET A 129 28.86 -11.56 3.49
C MET A 129 27.62 -11.95 4.32
N VAL A 130 27.83 -12.60 5.46
CA VAL A 130 26.77 -13.01 6.41
C VAL A 130 26.20 -11.79 7.13
N ALA A 131 27.07 -10.92 7.65
CA ALA A 131 26.66 -9.66 8.27
C ALA A 131 25.90 -8.74 7.30
N ALA A 132 26.33 -8.67 6.03
CA ALA A 132 25.58 -7.96 4.98
C ALA A 132 24.17 -8.54 4.77
N ALA A 133 24.01 -9.87 4.78
CA ALA A 133 22.68 -10.49 4.69
C ALA A 133 21.80 -10.14 5.90
N PHE A 134 22.36 -10.17 7.12
CA PHE A 134 21.65 -9.79 8.34
C PHE A 134 21.24 -8.31 8.37
N ILE A 135 22.10 -7.39 7.88
CA ILE A 135 21.76 -5.97 7.72
C ILE A 135 20.65 -5.78 6.68
N GLU A 136 20.72 -6.47 5.54
CA GLU A 136 19.68 -6.42 4.51
C GLU A 136 18.33 -6.95 5.05
N ASP A 137 18.35 -8.02 5.84
CA ASP A 137 17.18 -8.56 6.54
C ASP A 137 16.64 -7.58 7.59
N GLY A 138 17.50 -6.95 8.40
CA GLY A 138 17.14 -5.99 9.44
C GLY A 138 16.47 -4.74 8.87
N ILE A 139 17.04 -4.16 7.80
CA ILE A 139 16.45 -3.07 7.01
C ILE A 139 15.01 -3.41 6.57
N HIS A 140 14.79 -4.64 6.11
CA HIS A 140 13.49 -5.12 5.67
C HIS A 140 12.64 -5.70 6.82
N GLY A 141 13.15 -5.74 8.06
CA GLY A 141 12.55 -6.41 9.21
C GLY A 141 12.13 -7.85 8.94
N ARG A 142 12.96 -8.64 8.24
CA ARG A 142 12.75 -10.07 7.93
C ARG A 142 13.01 -10.93 9.18
N LYS A 143 12.91 -12.25 9.06
CA LYS A 143 13.42 -13.19 10.07
C LYS A 143 14.76 -13.72 9.56
N ILE A 144 15.78 -13.75 10.40
CA ILE A 144 16.91 -14.68 10.23
C ILE A 144 16.39 -16.09 10.60
N GLY A 145 16.97 -17.15 10.05
CA GLY A 145 16.44 -18.52 10.15
C GLY A 145 16.73 -19.45 8.97
N TYR A 146 17.58 -19.00 8.04
CA TYR A 146 18.17 -19.80 6.96
C TYR A 146 19.51 -20.41 7.41
N ARG A 147 20.02 -21.38 6.67
CA ARG A 147 21.34 -21.98 6.93
C ARG A 147 22.46 -21.05 6.44
N ILE A 148 23.59 -20.97 7.15
CA ILE A 148 24.71 -20.10 6.73
C ILE A 148 25.66 -20.86 5.77
N ASP A 149 25.16 -21.17 4.57
CA ASP A 149 25.99 -21.65 3.46
C ASP A 149 26.09 -20.59 2.36
N ALA A 150 27.18 -20.58 1.60
CA ALA A 150 27.27 -19.80 0.36
C ALA A 150 26.15 -20.15 -0.65
N GLN A 151 25.62 -21.38 -0.64
CA GLN A 151 24.46 -21.77 -1.47
C GLN A 151 23.15 -21.20 -0.92
N ALA A 152 22.90 -21.32 0.38
CA ALA A 152 21.69 -20.84 1.03
C ALA A 152 21.59 -19.31 1.02
N LEU A 153 22.70 -18.59 1.26
CA LEU A 153 22.78 -17.13 1.13
C LEU A 153 22.48 -16.66 -0.31
N ARG A 154 22.98 -17.38 -1.33
CA ARG A 154 22.62 -17.15 -2.74
C ARG A 154 21.12 -17.39 -2.99
N MET A 155 20.53 -18.46 -2.45
CA MET A 155 19.08 -18.71 -2.55
C MET A 155 18.25 -17.60 -1.87
N VAL A 156 18.64 -17.15 -0.67
CA VAL A 156 17.95 -16.07 0.06
C VAL A 156 17.99 -14.76 -0.73
N ARG A 157 19.16 -14.37 -1.25
CA ARG A 157 19.34 -13.16 -2.07
C ARG A 157 18.52 -13.24 -3.37
N TRP A 158 18.47 -14.40 -4.02
CA TRP A 158 17.66 -14.63 -5.22
C TRP A 158 16.15 -14.61 -4.93
N PHE A 159 15.70 -15.31 -3.89
CA PHE A 159 14.30 -15.36 -3.44
C PHE A 159 13.75 -13.98 -3.02
N HIS A 160 14.60 -13.11 -2.48
CA HIS A 160 14.25 -11.73 -2.15
C HIS A 160 14.52 -10.71 -3.28
N SER A 161 15.15 -11.13 -4.38
CA SER A 161 15.39 -10.27 -5.55
C SER A 161 14.10 -9.68 -6.12
N THR A 162 14.23 -8.50 -6.72
CA THR A 162 13.09 -7.80 -7.33
C THR A 162 12.53 -8.57 -8.53
N TRP A 163 13.38 -9.22 -9.34
CA TRP A 163 12.97 -10.08 -10.45
C TRP A 163 12.14 -11.29 -10.00
N TYR A 164 12.66 -12.10 -9.06
CA TYR A 164 11.95 -13.27 -8.53
C TYR A 164 10.62 -12.88 -7.88
N ARG A 165 10.56 -11.70 -7.24
CA ARG A 165 9.32 -11.11 -6.74
C ARG A 165 8.36 -10.66 -7.84
N TYR A 166 8.81 -10.28 -9.05
CA TYR A 166 7.94 -9.88 -10.16
C TYR A 166 7.40 -11.08 -10.95
N LEU A 167 8.29 -11.95 -11.44
CA LEU A 167 7.98 -13.20 -12.17
C LEU A 167 6.78 -13.93 -11.53
N PHE A 168 6.84 -14.10 -10.23
CA PHE A 168 5.84 -14.85 -9.48
C PHE A 168 4.60 -14.06 -9.02
N ASN A 169 4.55 -12.74 -9.21
CA ASN A 169 3.25 -12.08 -9.24
C ASN A 169 2.57 -12.37 -10.58
N VAL A 170 3.31 -12.41 -11.69
CA VAL A 170 2.76 -12.68 -13.02
C VAL A 170 2.19 -14.11 -13.08
N VAL A 171 2.92 -15.11 -12.59
CA VAL A 171 2.38 -16.48 -12.41
C VAL A 171 1.10 -16.48 -11.55
N GLY A 172 1.08 -15.72 -10.46
CA GLY A 172 -0.09 -15.66 -9.57
C GLY A 172 -1.30 -14.93 -10.15
N ILE A 173 -1.08 -13.84 -10.88
CA ILE A 173 -2.13 -13.08 -11.57
C ILE A 173 -2.66 -13.89 -12.75
N GLY A 174 -1.78 -14.51 -13.54
CA GLY A 174 -2.16 -15.42 -14.63
C GLY A 174 -2.98 -16.60 -14.14
N CYS A 175 -2.57 -17.25 -13.04
CA CYS A 175 -3.33 -18.34 -12.43
C CYS A 175 -4.73 -17.89 -11.97
N CYS A 176 -4.87 -16.71 -11.35
CA CYS A 176 -6.19 -16.15 -11.07
C CYS A 176 -6.99 -15.81 -12.34
N ALA A 177 -6.33 -15.30 -13.38
CA ALA A 177 -6.93 -14.85 -14.63
C ALA A 177 -7.45 -15.99 -15.52
N LEU A 178 -6.98 -17.24 -15.33
CA LEU A 178 -7.55 -18.42 -15.99
C LEU A 178 -9.07 -18.54 -15.80
N ALA A 179 -9.62 -18.05 -14.68
CA ALA A 179 -11.06 -18.07 -14.43
C ALA A 179 -11.89 -17.25 -15.45
N PHE A 180 -11.30 -16.28 -16.16
CA PHE A 180 -12.00 -15.55 -17.24
C PHE A 180 -12.14 -16.38 -18.54
N VAL A 181 -11.45 -17.52 -18.66
CA VAL A 181 -11.43 -18.34 -19.90
C VAL A 181 -11.86 -19.78 -19.65
N GLU A 182 -11.81 -20.24 -18.39
CA GLU A 182 -12.29 -21.56 -17.97
C GLU A 182 -13.79 -21.56 -17.63
N ASP A 183 -14.60 -22.25 -18.43
CA ASP A 183 -15.97 -22.61 -18.06
C ASP A 183 -16.01 -23.26 -16.66
N GLY A 184 -17.06 -23.03 -15.87
CA GLY A 184 -17.17 -23.51 -14.48
C GLY A 184 -17.12 -25.04 -14.30
N GLN A 185 -17.27 -25.79 -15.39
CA GLN A 185 -17.35 -27.25 -15.41
C GLN A 185 -15.99 -27.94 -15.63
N ALA A 186 -15.84 -29.16 -15.11
CA ALA A 186 -14.65 -29.98 -15.35
C ALA A 186 -14.75 -30.64 -16.74
N ARG A 187 -13.94 -30.16 -17.69
CA ARG A 187 -13.63 -30.84 -18.97
C ARG A 187 -12.30 -31.62 -18.84
N PRO A 188 -12.16 -32.80 -19.47
CA PRO A 188 -10.90 -33.54 -19.46
C PRO A 188 -9.84 -32.87 -20.34
N LEU A 189 -8.68 -32.55 -19.74
CA LEU A 189 -7.43 -32.15 -20.39
C LEU A 189 -7.54 -31.03 -21.46
N ASP A 190 -8.06 -29.87 -21.06
CA ASP A 190 -8.03 -28.63 -21.86
C ASP A 190 -6.64 -27.95 -21.83
N VAL A 191 -6.34 -27.12 -22.83
CA VAL A 191 -5.11 -26.28 -22.92
C VAL A 191 -4.94 -25.43 -21.66
N TRP A 192 -6.04 -24.86 -21.14
CA TRP A 192 -6.03 -24.08 -19.90
C TRP A 192 -5.60 -24.91 -18.68
N SER A 193 -5.89 -26.22 -18.68
CA SER A 193 -5.46 -27.13 -17.62
C SER A 193 -3.94 -27.41 -17.66
N LEU A 194 -3.31 -27.32 -18.85
CA LEU A 194 -1.84 -27.32 -18.97
C LEU A 194 -1.22 -26.02 -18.46
N VAL A 195 -1.86 -24.87 -18.70
CA VAL A 195 -1.42 -23.57 -18.15
C VAL A 195 -1.56 -23.53 -16.61
N GLU A 196 -2.65 -24.09 -16.07
CA GLU A 196 -2.81 -24.31 -14.62
C GLU A 196 -1.69 -25.20 -14.07
N LEU A 197 -1.41 -26.34 -14.70
CA LEU A 197 -0.32 -27.24 -14.28
C LEU A 197 1.04 -26.52 -14.24
N LEU A 198 1.36 -25.69 -15.25
CA LEU A 198 2.59 -24.89 -15.26
C LEU A 198 2.64 -23.88 -14.10
N CYS A 199 1.50 -23.25 -13.77
CA CYS A 199 1.40 -22.36 -12.60
C CYS A 199 1.60 -23.13 -11.27
N LEU A 200 0.98 -24.31 -11.13
CA LEU A 200 1.11 -25.15 -9.94
C LEU A 200 2.56 -25.66 -9.76
N LEU A 201 3.23 -26.09 -10.84
CA LEU A 201 4.65 -26.46 -10.82
C LEU A 201 5.54 -25.28 -10.39
N GLY A 202 5.28 -24.08 -10.92
CA GLY A 202 5.97 -22.85 -10.48
C GLY A 202 5.76 -22.56 -8.99
N PHE A 203 4.52 -22.66 -8.50
CA PHE A 203 4.23 -22.46 -7.07
C PHE A 203 4.89 -23.52 -6.17
N SER A 204 4.98 -24.77 -6.61
CA SER A 204 5.70 -25.85 -5.94
C SER A 204 7.18 -25.55 -5.83
N MET A 205 7.82 -25.10 -6.91
CA MET A 205 9.22 -24.65 -6.89
C MET A 205 9.44 -23.53 -5.88
N ASP A 206 8.54 -22.55 -5.78
CA ASP A 206 8.68 -21.47 -4.79
C ASP A 206 8.53 -21.92 -3.33
N VAL A 207 7.66 -22.90 -3.05
CA VAL A 207 7.57 -23.52 -1.72
C VAL A 207 8.83 -24.33 -1.43
N TYR A 208 9.34 -25.08 -2.42
CA TYR A 208 10.57 -25.84 -2.33
C TYR A 208 11.79 -24.94 -2.04
N TYR A 209 11.99 -23.83 -2.77
CA TYR A 209 13.08 -22.88 -2.48
C TYR A 209 12.98 -22.31 -1.06
N ARG A 210 11.78 -22.01 -0.55
CA ARG A 210 11.59 -21.54 0.84
C ARG A 210 11.97 -22.61 1.87
N TYR A 211 11.69 -23.88 1.59
CA TYR A 211 12.06 -25.01 2.44
C TYR A 211 13.56 -25.30 2.38
N ALA A 212 14.15 -25.40 1.18
CA ALA A 212 15.55 -25.76 0.96
C ALA A 212 16.52 -24.81 1.68
N MET A 213 16.28 -23.49 1.60
CA MET A 213 17.14 -22.48 2.23
C MET A 213 16.93 -22.32 3.74
N SER A 214 15.91 -22.95 4.34
CA SER A 214 15.67 -22.86 5.79
C SER A 214 16.73 -23.61 6.59
N SER A 215 17.14 -23.11 7.76
CA SER A 215 17.99 -23.87 8.71
C SER A 215 17.31 -25.18 9.11
N ASP A 216 18.06 -26.24 9.40
CA ASP A 216 17.52 -27.59 9.57
C ASP A 216 16.62 -27.73 10.82
N LYS A 217 16.91 -26.98 11.90
CA LYS A 217 15.96 -26.78 13.02
C LYS A 217 14.64 -26.14 12.56
N THR A 218 14.72 -25.20 11.62
CA THR A 218 13.55 -24.56 11.00
C THR A 218 12.83 -25.48 10.00
N LYS A 219 13.51 -26.45 9.37
CA LYS A 219 12.87 -27.52 8.58
C LYS A 219 12.07 -28.46 9.49
N ALA A 220 12.64 -28.91 10.62
CA ALA A 220 11.94 -29.74 11.60
C ALA A 220 10.69 -29.05 12.17
N GLN A 221 10.75 -27.75 12.46
CA GLN A 221 9.64 -26.96 13.01
C GLN A 221 8.88 -26.13 11.95
N PHE A 222 8.94 -26.49 10.66
CA PHE A 222 8.48 -25.64 9.54
C PHE A 222 7.02 -25.19 9.67
N ARG A 223 6.12 -26.09 10.14
CA ARG A 223 4.70 -25.82 10.39
C ARG A 223 4.48 -24.63 11.34
N GLN A 224 5.30 -24.51 12.39
CA GLN A 224 5.17 -23.48 13.41
C GLN A 224 5.92 -22.20 13.02
N ARG A 225 7.10 -22.33 12.41
CA ARG A 225 7.98 -21.19 12.07
C ARG A 225 7.57 -20.48 10.78
N GLU A 226 7.04 -21.20 9.79
CA GLU A 226 6.57 -20.72 8.48
C GLU A 226 5.16 -21.24 8.12
N PRO A 227 4.12 -20.90 8.91
CA PRO A 227 2.76 -21.40 8.70
C PRO A 227 2.17 -21.01 7.34
N TRP A 228 2.61 -19.89 6.75
CA TRP A 228 2.16 -19.45 5.42
C TRP A 228 2.77 -20.23 4.26
N ALA A 229 3.98 -20.78 4.42
CA ALA A 229 4.54 -21.71 3.44
C ALA A 229 3.85 -23.08 3.56
N THR A 230 3.57 -23.51 4.79
CA THR A 230 2.83 -24.76 5.06
C THR A 230 1.40 -24.70 4.53
N LEU A 231 0.68 -23.57 4.69
CA LEU A 231 -0.64 -23.37 4.09
C LEU A 231 -0.60 -23.53 2.57
N ARG A 232 0.38 -22.91 1.89
CA ARG A 232 0.55 -23.04 0.44
C ARG A 232 0.86 -24.46 0.01
N PHE A 233 1.68 -25.20 0.75
CA PHE A 233 1.93 -26.61 0.50
C PHE A 233 0.63 -27.44 0.55
N VAL A 234 -0.19 -27.26 1.59
CA VAL A 234 -1.48 -27.94 1.72
C VAL A 234 -2.43 -27.58 0.58
N LEU A 235 -2.56 -26.28 0.26
CA LEU A 235 -3.39 -25.84 -0.86
C LEU A 235 -2.92 -26.42 -2.21
N LEU A 236 -1.59 -26.52 -2.42
CA LEU A 236 -1.03 -27.11 -3.65
C LEU A 236 -1.38 -28.60 -3.75
N VAL A 237 -1.18 -29.36 -2.67
CA VAL A 237 -1.55 -30.80 -2.63
C VAL A 237 -3.03 -30.99 -2.94
N VAL A 238 -3.92 -30.14 -2.41
CA VAL A 238 -5.36 -30.19 -2.71
C VAL A 238 -5.64 -29.88 -4.19
N THR A 239 -5.02 -28.85 -4.78
CA THR A 239 -5.20 -28.55 -6.22
C THR A 239 -4.62 -29.64 -7.13
N PHE A 240 -3.49 -30.26 -6.79
CA PHE A 240 -2.94 -31.39 -7.55
C PHE A 240 -3.83 -32.65 -7.44
N ALA A 241 -4.44 -32.88 -6.27
CA ALA A 241 -5.39 -33.99 -6.09
C ALA A 241 -6.67 -33.79 -6.92
N GLU A 242 -7.26 -32.59 -6.91
CA GLU A 242 -8.40 -32.27 -7.80
C GLU A 242 -8.03 -32.46 -9.28
N MET A 243 -6.89 -31.90 -9.71
CA MET A 243 -6.41 -32.00 -11.09
C MET A 243 -6.17 -33.46 -11.53
N GLY A 244 -5.63 -34.31 -10.63
CA GLY A 244 -5.47 -35.74 -10.87
C GLY A 244 -6.81 -36.49 -11.01
N LEU A 245 -7.79 -36.17 -10.18
CA LEU A 245 -9.14 -36.75 -10.25
C LEU A 245 -9.92 -36.30 -11.49
N CYS A 246 -9.75 -35.03 -11.91
CA CYS A 246 -10.24 -34.52 -13.20
C CYS A 246 -9.64 -35.30 -14.38
N ALA A 247 -8.31 -35.51 -14.38
CA ALA A 247 -7.63 -36.28 -15.43
C ALA A 247 -8.05 -37.77 -15.46
N ALA A 248 -8.45 -38.32 -14.31
CA ALA A 248 -9.02 -39.66 -14.19
C ALA A 248 -10.54 -39.74 -14.53
N GLY A 249 -11.16 -38.63 -14.94
CA GLY A 249 -12.56 -38.59 -15.37
C GLY A 249 -13.60 -38.73 -14.24
N VAL A 250 -13.22 -38.50 -12.97
CA VAL A 250 -14.10 -38.74 -11.81
C VAL A 250 -15.19 -37.66 -11.74
N SER A 251 -16.45 -38.03 -12.00
CA SER A 251 -17.59 -37.10 -12.10
C SER A 251 -17.89 -36.31 -10.82
N ILE A 252 -17.42 -36.77 -9.66
CA ILE A 252 -17.56 -36.10 -8.34
C ILE A 252 -16.88 -34.71 -8.34
N VAL A 253 -15.98 -34.44 -9.30
CA VAL A 253 -15.21 -33.18 -9.42
C VAL A 253 -15.91 -32.12 -10.28
N GLN A 254 -17.17 -32.35 -10.67
CA GLN A 254 -18.05 -31.31 -11.24
C GLN A 254 -18.92 -30.71 -10.12
N PRO A 255 -18.80 -29.40 -9.77
CA PRO A 255 -17.93 -28.37 -10.33
C PRO A 255 -16.55 -28.24 -9.63
N ARG A 256 -15.60 -27.54 -10.28
CA ARG A 256 -14.19 -27.41 -9.82
C ARG A 256 -13.99 -26.39 -8.70
N TYR A 257 -14.32 -26.78 -7.46
CA TYR A 257 -14.23 -25.89 -6.30
C TYR A 257 -12.80 -25.42 -5.95
N THR A 258 -11.71 -26.12 -6.30
CA THR A 258 -10.36 -25.67 -5.86
C THR A 258 -9.91 -24.36 -6.49
N ARG A 259 -10.57 -23.87 -7.54
CA ARG A 259 -10.35 -22.53 -8.13
C ARG A 259 -10.41 -21.41 -7.08
N ILE A 260 -11.22 -21.57 -6.02
CA ILE A 260 -11.30 -20.61 -4.89
C ILE A 260 -9.95 -20.39 -4.18
N PHE A 261 -9.00 -21.32 -4.27
CA PHE A 261 -7.69 -21.22 -3.61
C PHE A 261 -6.66 -20.38 -4.39
N ARG A 262 -6.92 -20.05 -5.66
CA ARG A 262 -5.98 -19.29 -6.52
C ARG A 262 -5.58 -17.92 -5.92
N PRO A 263 -6.51 -17.07 -5.42
CA PRO A 263 -6.14 -15.81 -4.76
C PRO A 263 -5.32 -16.01 -3.47
N PHE A 264 -5.59 -17.08 -2.72
CA PHE A 264 -4.88 -17.39 -1.49
C PHE A 264 -3.40 -17.71 -1.73
N MET A 265 -3.03 -18.29 -2.89
CA MET A 265 -1.61 -18.47 -3.27
C MET A 265 -0.89 -17.12 -3.37
N VAL A 266 -1.54 -16.12 -3.99
CA VAL A 266 -0.99 -14.77 -4.17
C VAL A 266 -0.87 -14.04 -2.82
N ILE A 267 -1.93 -14.09 -2.00
CA ILE A 267 -1.94 -13.55 -0.64
C ILE A 267 -0.84 -14.18 0.21
N ALA A 268 -0.81 -15.51 0.30
CA ALA A 268 0.12 -16.27 1.14
C ALA A 268 1.59 -16.14 0.70
N ARG A 269 1.87 -15.64 -0.52
CA ARG A 269 3.21 -15.24 -0.94
C ARG A 269 3.57 -13.82 -0.46
N ARG A 270 2.72 -12.83 -0.75
CA ARG A 270 3.05 -11.40 -0.63
C ARG A 270 3.02 -10.94 0.82
N ARG A 271 4.19 -10.76 1.46
CA ARG A 271 4.33 -10.37 2.88
C ARG A 271 3.33 -9.30 3.34
N ASN A 272 3.20 -8.19 2.62
CA ASN A 272 2.34 -7.09 3.07
C ASN A 272 0.85 -7.47 2.96
N ILE A 273 0.45 -8.17 1.88
CA ILE A 273 -0.93 -8.66 1.70
C ILE A 273 -1.27 -9.73 2.75
N ARG A 274 -0.35 -10.69 3.05
CA ARG A 274 -0.49 -11.61 4.19
C ARG A 274 -0.80 -10.88 5.49
N VAL A 275 -0.08 -9.80 5.75
CA VAL A 275 -0.15 -9.03 6.99
C VAL A 275 -1.46 -8.24 7.07
N VAL A 276 -1.93 -7.66 5.95
CA VAL A 276 -3.27 -7.05 5.84
C VAL A 276 -4.36 -8.11 6.01
N PHE A 277 -4.36 -9.20 5.23
CA PHE A 277 -5.35 -10.28 5.30
C PHE A 277 -5.44 -10.93 6.69
N ALA A 278 -4.29 -11.23 7.31
CA ALA A 278 -4.25 -11.73 8.69
C ALA A 278 -4.74 -10.69 9.71
N SER A 279 -4.78 -9.41 9.38
CA SER A 279 -5.39 -8.36 10.21
C SER A 279 -6.90 -8.34 10.06
N PHE A 280 -7.43 -8.49 8.84
CA PHE A 280 -8.88 -8.69 8.59
C PHE A 280 -9.41 -9.91 9.36
N LEU A 281 -8.80 -11.09 9.24
CA LEU A 281 -9.21 -12.29 9.98
C LEU A 281 -9.17 -12.13 11.51
N ARG A 282 -8.28 -11.26 12.02
CA ARG A 282 -8.20 -10.94 13.46
C ARG A 282 -9.11 -9.77 13.87
N ALA A 283 -9.70 -9.03 12.94
CA ALA A 283 -10.77 -8.06 13.19
C ALA A 283 -12.15 -8.74 13.13
N LEU A 284 -12.36 -9.68 12.21
CA LEU A 284 -13.57 -10.49 12.07
C LEU A 284 -14.04 -11.10 13.40
N LYS A 285 -13.12 -11.62 14.23
CA LYS A 285 -13.47 -12.18 15.55
C LYS A 285 -14.07 -11.17 16.53
N ASP A 286 -13.68 -9.90 16.46
CA ASP A 286 -14.22 -8.84 17.32
C ASP A 286 -15.53 -8.30 16.72
N VAL A 287 -15.60 -8.17 15.40
CA VAL A 287 -16.79 -7.79 14.63
C VAL A 287 -17.93 -8.80 14.80
N ALA A 288 -17.62 -10.10 14.87
CA ALA A 288 -18.61 -11.17 15.04
C ALA A 288 -19.49 -11.00 16.29
N VAL A 289 -19.00 -10.35 17.35
CA VAL A 289 -19.80 -10.03 18.55
C VAL A 289 -20.87 -8.97 18.24
N VAL A 290 -20.54 -7.96 17.43
CA VAL A 290 -21.50 -6.93 16.99
C VAL A 290 -22.49 -7.50 15.97
N LEU A 291 -22.06 -8.44 15.11
CA LEU A 291 -22.96 -9.17 14.22
C LEU A 291 -23.92 -10.08 14.99
N ALA A 292 -23.46 -10.77 16.04
CA ALA A 292 -24.32 -11.57 16.90
C ALA A 292 -25.37 -10.69 17.62
N LEU A 293 -24.96 -9.53 18.14
CA LEU A 293 -25.90 -8.54 18.69
C LEU A 293 -26.91 -8.04 17.63
N THR A 294 -26.44 -7.80 16.40
CA THR A 294 -27.30 -7.41 15.26
C THR A 294 -28.31 -8.50 14.92
N LEU A 295 -27.88 -9.77 14.89
CA LEU A 295 -28.77 -10.91 14.67
C LEU A 295 -29.82 -10.99 15.79
N CYS A 296 -29.43 -10.92 17.07
CA CYS A 296 -30.38 -10.93 18.18
C CYS A 296 -31.44 -9.82 18.08
N VAL A 297 -31.06 -8.63 17.61
CA VAL A 297 -32.01 -7.51 17.38
C VAL A 297 -32.92 -7.78 16.18
N VAL A 298 -32.40 -8.30 15.07
CA VAL A 298 -33.21 -8.71 13.90
C VAL A 298 -34.20 -9.82 14.28
N LEU A 299 -33.78 -10.81 15.07
CA LEU A 299 -34.65 -11.87 15.59
C LEU A 299 -35.74 -11.31 16.52
N PHE A 300 -35.39 -10.41 17.44
CA PHE A 300 -36.35 -9.76 18.34
C PHE A 300 -37.37 -8.91 17.57
N PHE A 301 -36.92 -8.07 16.64
CA PHE A 301 -37.83 -7.26 15.84
C PHE A 301 -38.69 -8.13 14.91
N GLY A 302 -38.16 -9.20 14.29
CA GLY A 302 -38.98 -10.11 13.49
C GLY A 302 -40.05 -10.84 14.32
N LEU A 303 -39.73 -11.30 15.54
CA LEU A 303 -40.74 -11.85 16.44
C LEU A 303 -41.80 -10.79 16.82
N MET A 304 -41.38 -9.57 17.17
CA MET A 304 -42.28 -8.47 17.52
C MET A 304 -43.14 -8.03 16.32
N GLY A 305 -42.58 -8.00 15.11
CA GLY A 305 -43.28 -7.64 13.89
C GLY A 305 -44.33 -8.67 13.51
N PHE A 306 -44.01 -9.97 13.60
CA PHE A 306 -45.00 -11.04 13.46
C PHE A 306 -46.16 -10.86 14.46
N LEU A 307 -45.86 -10.65 15.74
CA LEU A 307 -46.88 -10.44 16.78
C LEU A 307 -47.70 -9.14 16.63
N LEU A 308 -47.20 -8.13 15.92
CA LEU A 308 -47.90 -6.87 15.68
C LEU A 308 -48.67 -6.83 14.35
N PHE A 309 -48.25 -7.60 13.34
CA PHE A 309 -48.72 -7.42 11.97
C PHE A 309 -49.21 -8.71 11.27
N ALA A 310 -49.19 -9.90 11.89
CA ALA A 310 -49.67 -11.13 11.27
C ALA A 310 -51.14 -11.02 10.80
N ASP A 311 -52.06 -10.64 11.70
CA ASP A 311 -53.48 -10.49 11.35
C ASP A 311 -53.70 -9.43 10.27
N SER A 312 -53.02 -8.27 10.38
CA SER A 312 -53.03 -7.24 9.34
C SER A 312 -52.50 -7.73 8.00
N SER A 313 -51.49 -8.63 7.98
CA SER A 313 -50.92 -9.21 6.76
C SER A 313 -51.96 -10.07 6.02
N VAL A 314 -52.70 -10.88 6.78
CA VAL A 314 -53.79 -11.72 6.25
C VAL A 314 -54.95 -10.86 5.75
N ILE A 315 -55.36 -9.83 6.51
CA ILE A 315 -56.45 -8.90 6.15
C ILE A 315 -56.10 -8.08 4.90
N LEU A 316 -54.86 -7.60 4.78
CA LEU A 316 -54.38 -6.81 3.63
C LEU A 316 -53.93 -7.68 2.45
N ASN A 317 -53.93 -9.01 2.58
CA ASN A 317 -53.43 -9.97 1.59
C ASN A 317 -51.99 -9.68 1.13
N VAL A 318 -51.08 -9.43 2.09
CA VAL A 318 -49.66 -9.17 1.86
C VAL A 318 -48.78 -10.17 2.63
N PRO A 319 -47.66 -10.65 2.06
CA PRO A 319 -46.89 -11.74 2.67
C PRO A 319 -45.96 -11.30 3.83
N TYR A 320 -45.66 -10.01 3.98
CA TYR A 320 -44.46 -9.54 4.68
C TYR A 320 -44.30 -9.97 6.16
N PHE A 321 -45.42 -10.10 6.90
CA PHE A 321 -45.42 -10.57 8.29
C PHE A 321 -46.43 -11.73 8.49
N ALA A 322 -46.87 -12.39 7.42
CA ALA A 322 -47.90 -13.43 7.47
C ALA A 322 -47.45 -14.67 8.27
N THR A 323 -46.16 -15.05 8.16
CA THR A 323 -45.53 -16.02 9.06
C THR A 323 -44.34 -15.43 9.80
N LEU A 324 -43.91 -16.10 10.87
CA LEU A 324 -42.66 -15.78 11.56
C LEU A 324 -41.44 -15.87 10.63
N GLY A 325 -41.45 -16.80 9.66
CA GLY A 325 -40.40 -16.91 8.65
C GLY A 325 -40.31 -15.68 7.75
N ASP A 326 -41.46 -15.22 7.24
CA ASP A 326 -41.55 -14.03 6.39
C ASP A 326 -41.12 -12.77 7.15
N SER A 327 -41.54 -12.64 8.42
CA SER A 327 -41.15 -11.48 9.22
C SER A 327 -39.64 -11.45 9.51
N LEU A 328 -39.05 -12.59 9.86
CA LEU A 328 -37.60 -12.71 10.08
C LEU A 328 -36.81 -12.43 8.79
N TYR A 329 -37.28 -12.93 7.65
CA TYR A 329 -36.73 -12.62 6.32
C TYR A 329 -36.80 -11.12 6.01
N ASN A 330 -37.99 -10.50 6.15
CA ASN A 330 -38.18 -9.09 5.83
C ASN A 330 -37.38 -8.17 6.76
N MET A 331 -37.22 -8.49 8.05
CA MET A 331 -36.38 -7.68 8.95
C MET A 331 -34.88 -7.83 8.64
N LEU A 332 -34.41 -9.03 8.27
CA LEU A 332 -33.04 -9.24 7.82
C LEU A 332 -32.77 -8.53 6.47
N LEU A 333 -33.77 -8.54 5.57
CA LEU A 333 -33.73 -7.85 4.29
C LEU A 333 -33.69 -6.33 4.47
N ILE A 334 -34.57 -5.72 5.28
CA ILE A 334 -34.52 -4.28 5.59
C ILE A 334 -33.18 -3.90 6.23
N GLN A 335 -32.64 -4.71 7.14
CA GLN A 335 -31.32 -4.45 7.72
C GLN A 335 -30.18 -4.50 6.68
N SER A 336 -30.34 -5.28 5.61
CA SER A 336 -29.34 -5.42 4.54
C SER A 336 -29.60 -4.53 3.32
N CYS A 337 -30.80 -3.94 3.24
CA CYS A 337 -31.39 -3.28 2.09
C CYS A 337 -32.44 -2.24 2.51
N LEU A 338 -31.99 -1.15 3.17
CA LEU A 338 -32.87 -0.13 3.76
C LEU A 338 -34.02 0.37 2.83
N PRO A 339 -33.84 0.57 1.51
CA PRO A 339 -34.94 1.02 0.63
C PRO A 339 -36.14 0.05 0.52
N VAL A 340 -35.94 -1.26 0.75
CA VAL A 340 -37.02 -2.26 0.76
C VAL A 340 -38.03 -1.97 1.87
N MET A 341 -37.62 -1.28 2.94
CA MET A 341 -38.51 -0.82 4.01
C MET A 341 -39.72 -0.05 3.48
N MET A 342 -39.58 0.72 2.39
CA MET A 342 -40.68 1.51 1.85
C MET A 342 -41.82 0.63 1.35
N ALA A 343 -41.50 -0.48 0.67
CA ALA A 343 -42.48 -1.44 0.16
C ALA A 343 -43.11 -2.28 1.28
N VAL A 344 -42.30 -2.70 2.26
CA VAL A 344 -42.75 -3.49 3.42
C VAL A 344 -43.64 -2.68 4.37
N MET A 345 -43.32 -1.40 4.61
CA MET A 345 -44.03 -0.54 5.55
C MET A 345 -45.37 -0.02 5.00
N LEU A 346 -45.45 0.28 3.70
CA LEU A 346 -46.56 1.04 3.12
C LEU A 346 -47.97 0.46 3.40
N PRO A 347 -48.24 -0.86 3.31
CA PRO A 347 -49.58 -1.40 3.59
C PRO A 347 -50.03 -1.14 5.03
N TYR A 348 -49.14 -1.36 6.00
CA TYR A 348 -49.42 -1.15 7.43
C TYR A 348 -49.49 0.33 7.78
N TYR A 349 -48.73 1.19 7.09
CA TYR A 349 -48.79 2.64 7.27
C TYR A 349 -50.12 3.24 6.81
N VAL A 350 -50.68 2.73 5.69
CA VAL A 350 -52.01 3.13 5.21
C VAL A 350 -53.12 2.67 6.15
N GLN A 351 -52.96 1.51 6.81
CA GLN A 351 -53.90 1.03 7.83
C GLN A 351 -53.78 1.81 9.15
N SER A 352 -52.54 2.12 9.60
CA SER A 352 -52.27 2.88 10.81
C SER A 352 -50.90 3.56 10.72
N GLN A 353 -50.90 4.90 10.76
CA GLN A 353 -49.68 5.71 10.67
C GLN A 353 -48.67 5.41 11.79
N TRP A 354 -49.14 4.95 12.95
CA TRP A 354 -48.30 4.55 14.09
C TRP A 354 -47.37 3.36 13.79
N SER A 355 -47.70 2.53 12.79
CA SER A 355 -46.82 1.43 12.34
C SER A 355 -45.44 1.93 11.87
N ALA A 356 -45.33 3.17 11.36
CA ALA A 356 -44.04 3.75 10.99
C ALA A 356 -43.06 3.85 12.18
N LEU A 357 -43.56 3.99 13.42
CA LEU A 357 -42.71 4.05 14.61
C LEU A 357 -41.90 2.76 14.79
N TYR A 358 -42.48 1.59 14.52
CA TYR A 358 -41.80 0.30 14.58
C TYR A 358 -40.59 0.26 13.63
N PHE A 359 -40.80 0.66 12.36
CA PHE A 359 -39.74 0.65 11.35
C PHE A 359 -38.66 1.72 11.62
N VAL A 360 -39.06 2.92 12.05
CA VAL A 360 -38.12 3.99 12.42
C VAL A 360 -37.24 3.59 13.60
N VAL A 361 -37.81 3.01 14.66
CA VAL A 361 -37.05 2.54 15.83
C VAL A 361 -36.10 1.41 15.45
N PHE A 362 -36.52 0.47 14.60
CA PHE A 362 -35.66 -0.59 14.06
C PHE A 362 -34.44 0.01 13.33
N VAL A 363 -34.67 0.90 12.35
CA VAL A 363 -33.60 1.50 11.54
C VAL A 363 -32.65 2.37 12.37
N LEU A 364 -33.15 3.11 13.37
CA LEU A 364 -32.30 3.85 14.30
C LEU A 364 -31.36 2.92 15.08
N PHE A 365 -31.86 1.79 15.59
CA PHE A 365 -31.02 0.84 16.31
C PHE A 365 -30.03 0.12 15.38
N THR A 366 -30.47 -0.34 14.21
CA THR A 366 -29.66 -1.23 13.37
C THR A 366 -28.73 -0.48 12.41
N ASN A 367 -29.27 0.44 11.60
CA ASN A 367 -28.51 1.16 10.57
C ASN A 367 -27.73 2.36 11.14
N PHE A 368 -28.29 3.09 12.11
CA PHE A 368 -27.62 4.25 12.69
C PHE A 368 -26.73 3.91 13.89
N PHE A 369 -27.09 2.95 14.74
CA PHE A 369 -26.26 2.55 15.88
C PHE A 369 -25.37 1.33 15.59
N LEU A 370 -25.92 0.13 15.30
CA LEU A 370 -25.11 -1.10 15.18
C LEU A 370 -24.10 -1.11 14.02
N VAL A 371 -24.47 -0.62 12.83
CA VAL A 371 -23.51 -0.51 11.71
C VAL A 371 -22.36 0.44 12.04
N LYS A 372 -22.63 1.57 12.71
CA LYS A 372 -21.58 2.53 13.12
C LYS A 372 -20.71 1.96 14.24
N LEU A 373 -21.30 1.23 15.19
CA LEU A 373 -20.57 0.46 16.21
C LEU A 373 -19.62 -0.57 15.58
N THR A 374 -20.06 -1.24 14.51
CA THR A 374 -19.23 -2.21 13.77
C THR A 374 -18.00 -1.55 13.13
N ILE A 375 -18.15 -0.35 12.55
CA ILE A 375 -17.02 0.46 12.05
C ILE A 375 -16.08 0.85 13.21
N ALA A 376 -16.62 1.30 14.35
CA ALA A 376 -15.83 1.74 15.50
C ALA A 376 -15.02 0.59 16.15
N VAL A 377 -15.60 -0.60 16.27
CA VAL A 377 -14.90 -1.82 16.74
C VAL A 377 -13.80 -2.21 15.75
N SER A 378 -14.11 -2.19 14.44
CA SER A 378 -13.14 -2.48 13.38
C SER A 378 -11.94 -1.54 13.40
N TYR A 379 -12.18 -0.23 13.53
CA TYR A 379 -11.16 0.81 13.66
C TYR A 379 -10.24 0.56 14.87
N ARG A 380 -10.81 0.41 16.08
CA ARG A 380 -10.05 0.18 17.31
C ARG A 380 -9.18 -1.08 17.22
N ARG A 381 -9.73 -2.16 16.66
CA ARG A 381 -9.02 -3.44 16.48
C ARG A 381 -7.93 -3.35 15.41
N TYR A 382 -8.16 -2.63 14.31
CA TYR A 382 -7.15 -2.38 13.30
C TYR A 382 -5.95 -1.61 13.88
N LYS A 383 -6.20 -0.46 14.52
CA LYS A 383 -5.17 0.40 15.13
C LYS A 383 -4.26 -0.37 16.08
N ARG A 384 -4.84 -1.02 17.09
CA ARG A 384 -4.12 -1.85 18.10
C ARG A 384 -3.31 -2.99 17.48
N ASN A 385 -3.73 -3.47 16.31
CA ASN A 385 -2.99 -4.49 15.56
C ASN A 385 -1.85 -3.90 14.73
N THR A 386 -2.01 -2.73 14.13
CA THR A 386 -0.97 -2.03 13.36
C THR A 386 0.18 -1.58 14.28
N GLU A 387 -0.12 -1.12 15.48
CA GLU A 387 0.87 -0.85 16.54
C GLU A 387 1.68 -2.12 16.88
N LYS A 388 0.99 -3.24 17.20
CA LYS A 388 1.64 -4.53 17.48
C LYS A 388 2.44 -5.09 16.29
N MET A 389 2.01 -4.79 15.07
CA MET A 389 2.67 -5.20 13.82
C MET A 389 3.94 -4.38 13.56
N LEU A 390 3.90 -3.07 13.84
CA LEU A 390 5.06 -2.18 13.82
C LEU A 390 6.08 -2.62 14.86
N TYR A 391 5.67 -2.83 16.11
CA TYR A 391 6.53 -3.34 17.19
C TYR A 391 7.22 -4.67 16.80
N LYS A 392 6.46 -5.64 16.27
CA LYS A 392 7.01 -6.92 15.76
C LYS A 392 7.88 -6.80 14.50
N ARG A 393 7.92 -5.63 13.83
CA ARG A 393 8.88 -5.31 12.77
C ARG A 393 10.14 -4.65 13.34
N LEU A 394 9.99 -3.80 14.34
CA LEU A 394 11.08 -3.15 15.07
C LEU A 394 11.91 -4.17 15.86
N GLN A 395 11.28 -5.09 16.61
CA GLN A 395 11.95 -6.24 17.25
C GLN A 395 12.84 -7.00 16.27
N LYS A 396 12.28 -7.42 15.12
CA LYS A 396 13.03 -8.15 14.09
C LYS A 396 14.21 -7.36 13.51
N ARG A 397 14.05 -6.04 13.38
CA ARG A 397 15.16 -5.16 12.97
C ARG A 397 16.25 -5.13 14.04
N LYS A 398 15.90 -4.97 15.32
CA LYS A 398 16.84 -4.97 16.45
C LYS A 398 17.66 -6.26 16.48
N ILE A 399 16.98 -7.42 16.44
CA ILE A 399 17.61 -8.76 16.48
C ILE A 399 18.56 -8.99 15.30
N ALA A 400 18.13 -8.62 14.08
CA ALA A 400 18.97 -8.80 12.90
C ALA A 400 20.19 -7.86 12.89
N LEU A 401 20.04 -6.63 13.40
CA LEU A 401 21.16 -5.71 13.53
C LEU A 401 22.07 -6.04 14.71
N SER A 402 21.57 -6.59 15.83
CA SER A 402 22.44 -7.04 16.94
C SER A 402 23.29 -8.24 16.54
N LYS A 403 22.73 -9.21 15.80
CA LYS A 403 23.53 -10.34 15.28
C LYS A 403 24.44 -9.97 14.11
N ALA A 404 24.11 -8.93 13.33
CA ALA A 404 25.08 -8.33 12.42
C ALA A 404 26.21 -7.61 13.16
N PHE A 405 25.89 -6.89 14.25
CA PHE A 405 26.86 -6.15 15.04
C PHE A 405 27.84 -7.10 15.75
N GLU A 406 27.32 -8.14 16.42
CA GLU A 406 28.12 -9.16 17.12
C GLU A 406 29.08 -9.95 16.22
N LEU A 407 28.77 -10.07 14.93
CA LEU A 407 29.62 -10.70 13.91
C LEU A 407 30.66 -9.74 13.29
N LEU A 408 30.51 -8.43 13.49
CA LEU A 408 31.36 -7.37 12.93
C LEU A 408 32.20 -6.64 13.98
N SER A 409 31.77 -6.64 15.24
CA SER A 409 32.52 -6.05 16.33
C SER A 409 33.72 -6.92 16.67
N ASP A 410 34.89 -6.29 16.75
CA ASP A 410 36.05 -6.91 17.37
C ASP A 410 35.72 -7.24 18.84
N ASP A 411 36.22 -8.37 19.35
CA ASP A 411 35.98 -8.76 20.73
C ASP A 411 36.78 -7.84 21.69
N PRO A 412 36.15 -7.40 22.80
CA PRO A 412 36.71 -6.36 23.66
C PRO A 412 37.97 -6.82 24.39
N LEU A 413 38.91 -5.89 24.61
CA LEU A 413 40.17 -6.17 25.31
C LEU A 413 39.98 -6.27 26.83
N ASP A 414 39.04 -5.49 27.39
CA ASP A 414 38.61 -5.52 28.78
C ASP A 414 37.07 -5.55 28.85
N GLU A 415 36.47 -6.18 29.88
CA GLU A 415 35.01 -6.33 30.00
C GLU A 415 34.24 -4.99 30.03
N ASP A 416 34.86 -3.92 30.53
CA ASP A 416 34.28 -2.56 30.55
C ASP A 416 34.33 -1.86 29.18
N THR A 417 35.07 -2.37 28.19
CA THR A 417 35.17 -1.73 26.87
C THR A 417 33.96 -2.07 25.99
N PRO A 418 33.20 -1.07 25.49
CA PRO A 418 32.06 -1.36 24.63
C PRO A 418 32.54 -1.91 23.29
N ARG A 419 31.94 -3.02 22.85
CA ARG A 419 32.08 -3.54 21.48
C ARG A 419 31.81 -2.41 20.48
N THR A 420 32.68 -2.25 19.48
CA THR A 420 32.56 -1.26 18.40
C THR A 420 32.88 -1.90 17.04
N ILE A 421 32.47 -1.25 15.95
CA ILE A 421 32.78 -1.65 14.57
C ILE A 421 33.75 -0.65 13.94
N THR A 422 34.86 -1.14 13.41
CA THR A 422 35.88 -0.36 12.69
C THR A 422 35.43 0.04 11.28
N LEU A 423 36.02 1.13 10.76
CA LEU A 423 35.81 1.59 9.39
C LEU A 423 36.09 0.50 8.34
N ASP A 424 37.15 -0.30 8.48
CA ASP A 424 37.48 -1.37 7.53
C ASP A 424 36.45 -2.51 7.50
N ALA A 425 35.90 -2.89 8.66
CA ALA A 425 34.79 -3.84 8.72
C ALA A 425 33.55 -3.28 8.01
N TRP A 426 33.25 -1.99 8.18
CA TRP A 426 32.17 -1.31 7.47
C TRP A 426 32.37 -1.27 5.94
N LEU A 427 33.59 -0.95 5.47
CA LEU A 427 33.92 -0.90 4.04
C LEU A 427 33.80 -2.29 3.38
N ASN A 428 34.25 -3.34 4.05
CA ASN A 428 34.11 -4.71 3.56
C ASN A 428 32.64 -5.16 3.48
N VAL A 429 31.81 -4.78 4.44
CA VAL A 429 30.35 -5.02 4.39
C VAL A 429 29.67 -4.21 3.28
N CYS A 430 30.09 -2.97 3.06
CA CYS A 430 29.57 -2.12 1.97
C CYS A 430 29.78 -2.73 0.58
N ARG A 431 30.90 -3.42 0.34
CA ARG A 431 31.16 -4.15 -0.92
C ARG A 431 30.05 -5.16 -1.25
N PHE A 432 29.47 -5.82 -0.23
CA PHE A 432 28.36 -6.77 -0.40
C PHE A 432 26.97 -6.11 -0.42
N LEU A 433 26.74 -5.06 0.37
CA LEU A 433 25.45 -4.35 0.44
C LEU A 433 25.18 -3.44 -0.76
N LYS A 434 26.23 -2.77 -1.26
CA LYS A 434 26.16 -1.71 -2.28
C LYS A 434 27.36 -1.81 -3.24
N PRO A 435 27.46 -2.87 -4.07
CA PRO A 435 28.57 -3.08 -5.03
C PRO A 435 28.65 -2.05 -6.19
N LYS A 436 27.98 -0.89 -6.06
CA LYS A 436 28.05 0.25 -6.98
C LYS A 436 28.62 1.52 -6.34
N TRP A 437 28.85 1.53 -5.03
CA TRP A 437 29.47 2.66 -4.33
C TRP A 437 31.00 2.58 -4.43
N THR A 438 31.67 3.72 -4.52
CA THR A 438 33.12 3.79 -4.29
C THR A 438 33.44 3.74 -2.79
N SER A 439 34.70 3.49 -2.40
CA SER A 439 35.13 3.56 -1.00
C SER A 439 34.80 4.94 -0.40
N GLU A 440 35.15 6.01 -1.10
CA GLU A 440 34.83 7.41 -0.75
C GLU A 440 33.34 7.60 -0.40
N GLU A 441 32.42 6.96 -1.13
CA GLU A 441 30.98 7.07 -0.94
C GLU A 441 30.47 6.27 0.27
N ALA A 442 31.18 5.20 0.65
CA ALA A 442 30.91 4.44 1.87
C ALA A 442 31.53 5.09 3.12
N GLU A 443 32.72 5.70 3.00
CA GLU A 443 33.38 6.53 4.01
C GLU A 443 32.54 7.77 4.36
N VAL A 444 32.06 8.50 3.36
CA VAL A 444 31.17 9.67 3.55
C VAL A 444 29.87 9.30 4.26
N VAL A 445 29.37 8.06 4.10
CA VAL A 445 28.22 7.56 4.86
C VAL A 445 28.61 7.17 6.29
N PHE A 446 29.82 6.64 6.53
CA PHE A 446 30.31 6.33 7.87
C PHE A 446 30.52 7.58 8.74
N TYR A 447 31.25 8.58 8.23
CA TYR A 447 31.47 9.87 8.90
C TYR A 447 30.18 10.72 9.06
N SER A 448 29.06 10.31 8.46
CA SER A 448 27.74 10.91 8.76
C SER A 448 27.15 10.43 10.09
N SER A 449 27.74 9.40 10.71
CA SER A 449 27.38 8.86 12.03
C SER A 449 28.55 8.95 13.02
N ASP A 450 29.79 8.71 12.58
CA ASP A 450 30.99 9.04 13.36
C ASP A 450 31.33 10.53 13.23
N VAL A 451 30.72 11.34 14.10
CA VAL A 451 30.96 12.80 14.20
C VAL A 451 32.28 13.12 14.90
N GLN A 452 32.84 12.18 15.67
CA GLN A 452 34.05 12.37 16.48
C GLN A 452 35.34 11.96 15.76
N GLN A 453 35.22 11.33 14.59
CA GLN A 453 36.33 10.75 13.80
C GLN A 453 37.14 9.71 14.59
N THR A 454 36.46 8.90 15.41
CA THR A 454 37.06 7.78 16.14
C THR A 454 37.40 6.60 15.24
N ASN A 455 36.90 6.57 13.99
CA ASN A 455 36.97 5.43 13.06
C ASN A 455 36.32 4.13 13.60
N ALA A 456 35.55 4.25 14.69
CA ALA A 456 34.92 3.16 15.43
C ALA A 456 33.52 3.56 15.88
N VAL A 457 32.53 2.69 15.61
CA VAL A 457 31.11 2.99 15.74
C VAL A 457 30.43 2.05 16.74
N ASP A 458 29.68 2.63 17.69
CA ASP A 458 28.90 1.88 18.70
C ASP A 458 27.64 1.23 18.10
N PHE A 459 26.95 0.39 18.89
CA PHE A 459 25.71 -0.26 18.44
C PHE A 459 24.58 0.74 18.08
N THR A 460 24.48 1.85 18.80
CA THR A 460 23.47 2.89 18.60
C THR A 460 23.69 3.62 17.28
N ALA A 461 24.91 4.09 17.02
CA ALA A 461 25.30 4.71 15.77
C ALA A 461 25.27 3.69 14.61
N PHE A 462 25.65 2.43 14.80
CA PHE A 462 25.51 1.37 13.78
C PHE A 462 24.06 1.15 13.36
N ILE A 463 23.09 1.16 14.31
CA ILE A 463 21.67 1.12 13.98
C ILE A 463 21.26 2.33 13.11
N GLN A 464 21.74 3.53 13.44
CA GLN A 464 21.47 4.74 12.65
C GLN A 464 22.08 4.64 11.24
N LEU A 465 23.35 4.29 11.14
CA LEU A 465 24.13 4.10 9.92
C LEU A 465 23.47 3.07 8.98
N SER A 466 23.02 1.93 9.53
CA SER A 466 22.23 0.93 8.79
C SER A 466 20.88 1.47 8.25
N SER A 467 20.33 2.53 8.86
CA SER A 467 19.10 3.19 8.39
C SER A 467 19.37 4.16 7.22
N VAL A 468 20.54 4.79 7.20
CA VAL A 468 20.99 5.70 6.12
C VAL A 468 21.11 4.92 4.81
N LEU A 469 21.70 3.72 4.87
CA LEU A 469 22.01 2.87 3.71
C LEU A 469 20.79 2.51 2.84
N VAL A 470 19.57 2.58 3.38
CA VAL A 470 18.32 2.31 2.64
C VAL A 470 18.05 3.37 1.57
N ASN A 471 18.21 4.65 1.92
CA ASN A 471 17.78 5.79 1.10
C ASN A 471 18.96 6.68 0.62
N ALA A 472 20.20 6.40 1.05
CA ALA A 472 21.37 7.15 0.61
C ALA A 472 21.60 7.07 -0.90
N SER A 473 21.57 8.23 -1.55
CA SER A 473 21.93 8.44 -2.96
C SER A 473 22.99 9.54 -3.06
N VAL A 474 24.26 9.17 -2.84
CA VAL A 474 25.39 10.11 -2.98
C VAL A 474 25.43 10.60 -4.43
N SER A 475 25.35 11.91 -4.63
CA SER A 475 25.16 12.53 -5.95
C SER A 475 26.24 13.58 -6.20
N ARG A 476 27.27 13.25 -7.00
CA ARG A 476 28.40 14.14 -7.30
C ARG A 476 27.93 15.35 -8.14
N ARG A 477 27.85 16.52 -7.51
CA ARG A 477 27.31 17.77 -8.10
C ARG A 477 28.26 18.36 -9.15
N HIS A 478 28.14 17.90 -10.40
CA HIS A 478 28.92 18.41 -11.54
C HIS A 478 28.77 19.95 -11.70
N ARG A 479 29.89 20.68 -11.62
CA ARG A 479 29.92 22.14 -11.57
C ARG A 479 30.80 22.74 -12.67
N ARG A 480 30.24 22.92 -13.88
CA ARG A 480 30.67 23.88 -14.93
C ARG A 480 29.67 23.87 -16.12
N PRO A 481 28.76 24.87 -16.24
CA PRO A 481 28.03 25.14 -17.47
C PRO A 481 28.78 26.17 -18.35
N SER A 482 28.60 26.11 -19.67
CA SER A 482 29.15 27.09 -20.62
C SER A 482 28.39 28.43 -20.59
N LEU A 483 28.96 29.48 -21.22
CA LEU A 483 28.38 30.83 -21.25
C LEU A 483 26.97 30.87 -21.86
N PHE A 484 26.73 30.18 -22.98
CA PHE A 484 25.39 30.08 -23.60
C PHE A 484 24.33 29.52 -22.63
N ILE A 485 24.72 28.56 -21.79
CA ILE A 485 23.84 27.98 -20.75
C ILE A 485 23.54 29.01 -19.64
N GLN A 486 24.38 30.03 -19.42
CA GLN A 486 24.08 31.09 -18.45
C GLN A 486 22.94 32.00 -18.94
N ASP A 487 22.94 32.44 -20.20
CA ASP A 487 21.90 33.33 -20.71
C ASP A 487 20.54 32.63 -20.85
N MET A 488 20.55 31.36 -21.30
CA MET A 488 19.34 30.52 -21.21
C MET A 488 18.82 30.41 -19.76
N LYS A 489 19.71 30.27 -18.77
CA LYS A 489 19.33 30.24 -17.35
C LYS A 489 18.81 31.58 -16.82
N LYS A 490 19.31 32.73 -17.30
CA LYS A 490 18.73 34.05 -16.97
C LYS A 490 17.29 34.13 -17.47
N TRP A 491 17.03 33.69 -18.70
CA TRP A 491 15.67 33.66 -19.27
C TRP A 491 14.76 32.66 -18.54
N GLN A 492 15.23 31.44 -18.31
CA GLN A 492 14.56 30.41 -17.50
C GLN A 492 14.17 30.92 -16.11
N THR A 493 15.07 31.65 -15.43
CA THR A 493 14.81 32.22 -14.10
C THR A 493 13.73 33.30 -14.16
N ARG A 494 13.70 34.15 -15.21
CA ARG A 494 12.62 35.12 -15.42
C ARG A 494 11.28 34.41 -15.63
N THR A 495 11.22 33.40 -16.49
CA THR A 495 9.98 32.62 -16.72
C THR A 495 9.52 31.90 -15.45
N ARG A 496 10.46 31.34 -14.66
CA ARG A 496 10.17 30.71 -13.35
C ARG A 496 9.58 31.71 -12.35
N ASN A 497 10.17 32.91 -12.23
CA ASN A 497 9.68 33.93 -11.32
C ASN A 497 8.30 34.46 -11.72
N PHE A 498 8.01 34.55 -13.03
CA PHE A 498 6.68 34.88 -13.53
C PHE A 498 5.65 33.76 -13.27
N LEU A 499 5.99 32.50 -13.54
CA LEU A 499 5.12 31.35 -13.30
C LEU A 499 4.84 31.07 -11.81
N LEU A 500 5.77 31.45 -10.93
CA LEU A 500 5.65 31.34 -9.47
C LEU A 500 5.24 32.66 -8.81
N ALA A 501 4.79 33.66 -9.58
CA ALA A 501 4.26 34.90 -9.02
C ALA A 501 3.01 34.58 -8.18
N GLN A 502 3.09 34.86 -6.87
CA GLN A 502 2.07 34.51 -5.89
C GLN A 502 1.61 35.73 -5.10
N THR A 503 0.39 35.68 -4.58
CA THR A 503 -0.18 36.66 -3.66
C THR A 503 -0.93 35.96 -2.53
N THR A 504 -1.05 36.60 -1.37
CA THR A 504 -1.69 36.01 -0.18
C THR A 504 -3.18 36.35 -0.13
N VAL A 505 -4.03 35.39 -0.47
CA VAL A 505 -5.50 35.51 -0.41
C VAL A 505 -6.01 34.75 0.80
N TRP A 506 -6.64 35.46 1.75
CA TRP A 506 -7.29 34.86 2.93
C TRP A 506 -6.32 33.98 3.77
N GLY A 507 -5.04 34.38 3.85
CA GLY A 507 -3.99 33.63 4.54
C GLY A 507 -3.29 32.54 3.72
N TYR A 508 -3.76 32.26 2.49
CA TYR A 508 -3.20 31.23 1.61
C TYR A 508 -2.40 31.85 0.44
N PRO A 509 -1.22 31.31 0.08
CA PRO A 509 -0.52 31.71 -1.13
C PRO A 509 -1.25 31.17 -2.36
N VAL A 510 -1.62 32.06 -3.29
CA VAL A 510 -2.29 31.75 -4.55
C VAL A 510 -1.41 32.23 -5.71
N ILE A 511 -1.13 31.32 -6.66
CA ILE A 511 -0.28 31.59 -7.83
C ILE A 511 -1.13 32.16 -8.97
N TYR A 512 -0.78 33.34 -9.50
CA TYR A 512 -1.57 34.02 -10.54
C TYR A 512 -1.78 33.17 -11.79
N MET A 513 -0.76 32.41 -12.21
CA MET A 513 -0.83 31.54 -13.38
C MET A 513 -1.73 30.31 -13.15
N GLU A 514 -1.90 29.84 -11.91
CA GLU A 514 -2.86 28.78 -11.61
C GLU A 514 -4.31 29.32 -11.63
N VAL A 515 -4.54 30.57 -11.23
CA VAL A 515 -5.85 31.25 -11.38
C VAL A 515 -6.21 31.44 -12.87
N PHE A 516 -5.26 31.89 -13.69
CA PHE A 516 -5.45 32.01 -15.14
C PHE A 516 -5.76 30.67 -15.80
N VAL A 517 -5.00 29.63 -15.46
CA VAL A 517 -5.26 28.24 -15.92
C VAL A 517 -6.62 27.75 -15.43
N GLY A 518 -7.03 28.10 -14.20
CA GLY A 518 -8.36 27.83 -13.66
C GLY A 518 -9.49 28.48 -14.47
N PHE A 519 -9.32 29.73 -14.90
CA PHE A 519 -10.26 30.40 -15.79
C PHE A 519 -10.35 29.71 -17.17
N LEU A 520 -9.22 29.31 -17.77
CA LEU A 520 -9.22 28.53 -19.02
C LEU A 520 -9.91 27.16 -18.85
N ILE A 521 -9.82 26.55 -17.67
CA ILE A 521 -10.52 25.29 -17.34
C ILE A 521 -12.04 25.52 -17.29
N CYS A 522 -12.51 26.58 -16.65
CA CYS A 522 -13.93 26.94 -16.65
C CYS A 522 -14.46 27.17 -18.07
N LEU A 523 -13.71 27.89 -18.92
CA LEU A 523 -14.05 28.04 -20.34
C LEU A 523 -14.07 26.70 -21.09
N SER A 524 -13.17 25.77 -20.76
CA SER A 524 -13.15 24.42 -21.34
C SER A 524 -14.35 23.56 -20.93
N VAL A 525 -14.88 23.73 -19.72
CA VAL A 525 -16.11 23.04 -19.28
C VAL A 525 -17.35 23.64 -19.95
N VAL A 526 -17.42 24.96 -20.11
CA VAL A 526 -18.48 25.61 -20.90
C VAL A 526 -18.43 25.14 -22.35
N GLN A 527 -17.25 25.17 -22.99
CA GLN A 527 -17.06 24.65 -24.34
C GLN A 527 -17.48 23.18 -24.47
N ALA A 528 -17.18 22.33 -23.48
CA ALA A 528 -17.58 20.92 -23.49
C ALA A 528 -19.11 20.73 -23.42
N THR A 529 -19.80 21.46 -22.53
CA THR A 529 -21.27 21.36 -22.42
C THR A 529 -22.00 21.87 -23.66
N GLN A 530 -21.50 22.93 -24.31
CA GLN A 530 -22.14 23.46 -25.53
C GLN A 530 -21.98 22.55 -26.75
N VAL A 531 -20.87 21.81 -26.89
CA VAL A 531 -20.68 20.85 -28.00
C VAL A 531 -21.61 19.63 -27.89
N ASN A 532 -21.98 19.22 -26.67
CA ASN A 532 -22.83 18.04 -26.44
C ASN A 532 -24.34 18.34 -26.55
N ASN A 533 -24.74 19.60 -26.70
CA ASN A 533 -26.15 19.99 -26.80
C ASN A 533 -26.70 19.71 -28.21
N TYR A 534 -27.27 18.51 -28.39
CA TYR A 534 -27.91 18.02 -29.62
C TYR A 534 -28.96 18.96 -30.26
N ALA A 535 -29.50 19.94 -29.53
CA ALA A 535 -30.44 20.92 -30.05
C ALA A 535 -29.78 22.02 -30.93
N LEU A 536 -28.46 22.21 -30.85
CA LEU A 536 -27.74 23.37 -31.41
C LEU A 536 -26.96 23.02 -32.70
N THR A 537 -27.64 22.33 -33.61
CA THR A 537 -27.04 21.53 -34.68
C THR A 537 -26.22 22.32 -35.73
N ASN A 538 -25.08 21.72 -36.11
CA ASN A 538 -24.16 22.08 -37.18
C ASN A 538 -23.36 23.38 -37.07
N SER A 539 -23.96 24.59 -37.12
CA SER A 539 -23.17 25.82 -37.31
C SER A 539 -22.31 26.18 -36.09
N LEU A 540 -22.93 26.29 -34.92
CA LEU A 540 -22.24 26.64 -33.67
C LEU A 540 -21.29 25.53 -33.18
N ASN A 541 -21.56 24.27 -33.54
CA ASN A 541 -20.66 23.16 -33.27
C ASN A 541 -19.29 23.30 -33.96
N HIS A 542 -19.20 23.96 -35.12
CA HIS A 542 -17.90 24.26 -35.74
C HIS A 542 -17.11 25.29 -34.90
N THR A 543 -17.75 26.37 -34.49
CA THR A 543 -17.15 27.42 -33.65
C THR A 543 -16.68 26.87 -32.30
N TRP A 544 -17.51 26.08 -31.61
CA TRP A 544 -17.14 25.48 -30.32
C TRP A 544 -16.06 24.40 -30.45
N ARG A 545 -15.95 23.71 -31.60
CA ARG A 545 -14.81 22.83 -31.90
C ARG A 545 -13.51 23.63 -32.08
N LEU A 546 -13.55 24.75 -32.81
CA LEU A 546 -12.40 25.64 -32.99
C LEU A 546 -11.93 26.25 -31.65
N VAL A 547 -12.87 26.68 -30.79
CA VAL A 547 -12.58 27.15 -29.42
C VAL A 547 -11.91 26.04 -28.59
N GLY A 548 -12.38 24.79 -28.70
CA GLY A 548 -11.75 23.63 -28.05
C GLY A 548 -10.30 23.38 -28.49
N VAL A 549 -9.98 23.56 -29.77
CA VAL A 549 -8.61 23.49 -30.30
C VAL A 549 -7.75 24.66 -29.81
N GLY A 550 -8.30 25.87 -29.76
CA GLY A 550 -7.65 27.05 -29.19
C GLY A 550 -7.28 26.86 -27.72
N LEU A 551 -8.22 26.37 -26.90
CA LEU A 551 -7.99 26.03 -25.49
C LEU A 551 -6.94 24.92 -25.33
N LEU A 552 -7.03 23.83 -26.12
CA LEU A 552 -6.01 22.77 -26.12
C LEU A 552 -4.60 23.31 -26.45
N SER A 553 -4.51 24.26 -27.38
CA SER A 553 -3.26 24.93 -27.74
C SER A 553 -2.72 25.79 -26.59
N LEU A 554 -3.57 26.57 -25.92
CA LEU A 554 -3.19 27.37 -24.75
C LEU A 554 -2.66 26.50 -23.59
N PHE A 555 -3.31 25.37 -23.28
CA PHE A 555 -2.80 24.41 -22.29
C PHE A 555 -1.48 23.74 -22.74
N THR A 556 -1.26 23.59 -24.04
CA THR A 556 0.02 23.07 -24.56
C THR A 556 1.14 24.09 -24.39
N VAL A 557 0.86 25.38 -24.59
CA VAL A 557 1.80 26.49 -24.31
C VAL A 557 2.09 26.60 -22.80
N GLU A 558 1.10 26.45 -21.93
CA GLU A 558 1.28 26.37 -20.47
C GLU A 558 2.30 25.28 -20.09
N ILE A 559 2.16 24.08 -20.65
CA ILE A 559 3.05 22.93 -20.42
C ILE A 559 4.47 23.24 -20.89
N LEU A 560 4.63 23.80 -22.09
CA LEU A 560 5.95 24.15 -22.63
C LEU A 560 6.66 25.23 -21.80
N LEU A 561 5.92 26.25 -21.34
CA LEU A 561 6.44 27.29 -20.45
C LEU A 561 6.88 26.71 -19.09
N LYS A 562 6.07 25.83 -18.49
CA LYS A 562 6.43 25.11 -17.25
C LYS A 562 7.65 24.21 -17.44
N LEU A 563 7.72 23.45 -18.53
CA LEU A 563 8.83 22.54 -18.84
C LEU A 563 10.14 23.31 -19.05
N PHE A 564 10.08 24.46 -19.72
CA PHE A 564 11.22 25.37 -19.85
C PHE A 564 11.64 25.93 -18.48
N ALA A 565 10.72 26.52 -17.71
CA ALA A 565 11.01 27.24 -16.48
C ALA A 565 11.53 26.35 -15.31
N PHE A 566 10.97 25.16 -15.15
CA PHE A 566 11.42 24.19 -14.14
C PHE A 566 12.56 23.31 -14.65
N GLY A 567 12.67 23.12 -15.97
CA GLY A 567 13.55 22.13 -16.58
C GLY A 567 13.02 20.70 -16.41
N SER A 568 13.47 19.80 -17.28
CA SER A 568 12.98 18.41 -17.38
C SER A 568 12.93 17.69 -16.02
N THR A 569 14.02 17.72 -15.24
CA THR A 569 14.12 16.98 -13.98
C THR A 569 13.20 17.49 -12.87
N GLU A 570 12.97 18.80 -12.74
CA GLU A 570 12.02 19.32 -11.74
C GLU A 570 10.58 19.19 -12.25
N PHE A 571 10.33 19.40 -13.54
CA PHE A 571 9.01 19.24 -14.17
C PHE A 571 8.47 17.82 -14.02
N PHE A 572 9.23 16.80 -14.44
CA PHE A 572 8.77 15.41 -14.39
C PHE A 572 8.64 14.84 -12.97
N ASN A 573 9.14 15.53 -11.94
CA ASN A 573 8.93 15.17 -10.53
C ASN A 573 7.67 15.82 -9.92
N ARG A 574 7.01 16.77 -10.59
CA ARG A 574 5.77 17.42 -10.11
C ARG A 574 4.54 16.66 -10.65
N PRO A 575 3.65 16.09 -9.80
CA PRO A 575 2.58 15.20 -10.25
C PRO A 575 1.55 15.88 -11.16
N PHE A 576 1.20 17.15 -10.89
CA PHE A 576 0.31 17.91 -11.78
C PHE A 576 0.94 18.21 -13.15
N CYS A 577 2.26 18.34 -13.23
CA CYS A 577 2.97 18.52 -14.50
C CYS A 577 3.02 17.22 -15.33
N GLN A 578 3.12 16.05 -14.68
CA GLN A 578 2.90 14.75 -15.34
C GLN A 578 1.47 14.63 -15.89
N PHE A 579 0.47 14.95 -15.06
CA PHE A 579 -0.95 14.91 -15.42
C PHE A 579 -1.28 15.86 -16.58
N ASP A 580 -0.72 17.08 -16.56
CA ASP A 580 -0.84 18.06 -17.64
C ASP A 580 -0.39 17.47 -18.99
N ILE A 581 0.78 16.81 -19.03
CA ILE A 581 1.26 16.12 -20.23
C ILE A 581 0.32 14.99 -20.66
N VAL A 582 -0.13 14.12 -19.75
CA VAL A 582 -1.02 13.00 -20.10
C VAL A 582 -2.30 13.49 -20.75
N VAL A 583 -2.98 14.49 -20.17
CA VAL A 583 -4.23 15.01 -20.73
C VAL A 583 -4.01 15.82 -22.01
N ALA A 584 -2.85 16.49 -22.17
CA ALA A 584 -2.49 17.13 -23.44
C ALA A 584 -2.21 16.11 -24.56
N VAL A 585 -1.41 15.07 -24.30
CA VAL A 585 -1.08 14.01 -25.27
C VAL A 585 -2.34 13.28 -25.72
N VAL A 586 -3.20 12.85 -24.78
CA VAL A 586 -4.48 12.21 -25.11
C VAL A 586 -5.40 13.19 -25.87
N GLY A 587 -5.43 14.46 -25.46
CA GLY A 587 -6.19 15.52 -26.11
C GLY A 587 -5.80 15.76 -27.57
N TRP A 588 -4.49 15.73 -27.89
CA TRP A 588 -3.97 15.85 -29.25
C TRP A 588 -4.11 14.55 -30.07
N LEU A 589 -3.91 13.38 -29.45
CA LEU A 589 -4.08 12.09 -30.11
C LEU A 589 -5.49 11.92 -30.65
N PHE A 590 -6.53 12.15 -29.83
CA PHE A 590 -7.91 12.06 -30.28
C PHE A 590 -8.29 13.16 -31.29
N TYR A 591 -7.68 14.35 -31.22
CA TYR A 591 -7.86 15.38 -32.26
C TYR A 591 -7.31 14.87 -33.60
N ALA A 592 -6.07 14.38 -33.62
CA ALA A 592 -5.45 13.81 -34.81
C ALA A 592 -6.25 12.63 -35.39
N MET A 593 -6.70 11.68 -34.56
CA MET A 593 -7.56 10.57 -35.02
C MET A 593 -8.87 11.06 -35.65
N THR A 594 -9.55 12.02 -35.02
CA THR A 594 -10.82 12.58 -35.53
C THR A 594 -10.61 13.38 -36.84
N SER A 595 -9.44 13.96 -37.06
CA SER A 595 -9.10 14.71 -38.28
C SER A 595 -8.51 13.86 -39.41
N LEU A 596 -7.87 12.73 -39.10
CA LEU A 596 -7.17 11.89 -40.08
C LEU A 596 -7.98 10.66 -40.52
N VAL A 597 -8.96 10.21 -39.72
CA VAL A 597 -9.76 9.00 -39.99
C VAL A 597 -11.21 9.41 -40.31
N PRO A 598 -11.64 9.38 -41.59
CA PRO A 598 -13.04 9.53 -41.94
C PRO A 598 -13.92 8.49 -41.21
N ALA A 599 -15.10 8.90 -40.76
CA ALA A 599 -16.03 8.07 -39.99
C ALA A 599 -15.50 7.50 -38.66
N PHE A 600 -14.50 8.13 -38.03
CA PHE A 600 -14.10 7.81 -36.65
C PHE A 600 -15.28 7.96 -35.67
N PRO A 601 -15.60 6.97 -34.80
CA PRO A 601 -16.82 7.00 -33.99
C PRO A 601 -16.88 8.17 -33.01
N VAL A 602 -18.03 8.87 -32.98
CA VAL A 602 -18.26 10.08 -32.18
C VAL A 602 -18.03 9.84 -30.67
N VAL A 603 -18.38 8.65 -30.18
CA VAL A 603 -18.15 8.21 -28.79
C VAL A 603 -16.69 8.41 -28.33
N PHE A 604 -15.71 8.22 -29.21
CA PHE A 604 -14.29 8.45 -28.88
C PHE A 604 -13.93 9.95 -28.82
N TYR A 605 -14.61 10.80 -29.60
CA TYR A 605 -14.49 12.26 -29.48
C TYR A 605 -15.10 12.76 -28.15
N ASP A 606 -16.23 12.20 -27.74
CA ASP A 606 -16.90 12.54 -26.48
C ASP A 606 -16.11 12.04 -25.26
N LEU A 607 -15.53 10.83 -25.35
CA LEU A 607 -14.55 10.32 -24.39
C LEU A 607 -13.31 11.23 -24.30
N ALA A 608 -12.80 11.71 -25.44
CA ALA A 608 -11.69 12.66 -25.46
C ALA A 608 -12.06 14.00 -24.80
N LEU A 609 -13.30 14.46 -24.96
CA LEU A 609 -13.83 15.65 -24.31
C LEU A 609 -13.94 15.44 -22.79
N ALA A 610 -14.43 14.29 -22.33
CA ALA A 610 -14.47 13.91 -20.93
C ALA A 610 -13.05 13.84 -20.31
N VAL A 611 -12.07 13.23 -20.99
CA VAL A 611 -10.67 13.17 -20.54
C VAL A 611 -10.05 14.57 -20.47
N ARG A 612 -10.33 15.47 -21.43
CA ARG A 612 -9.90 16.88 -21.35
C ARG A 612 -10.50 17.60 -20.14
N SER A 613 -11.76 17.31 -19.79
CA SER A 613 -12.45 17.87 -18.62
C SER A 613 -11.84 17.42 -17.29
N LEU A 614 -11.05 16.35 -17.23
CA LEU A 614 -10.27 16.00 -16.03
C LEU A 614 -9.30 17.11 -15.59
N ARG A 615 -8.98 18.09 -16.47
CA ARG A 615 -8.25 19.32 -16.08
C ARG A 615 -8.93 20.09 -14.95
N VAL A 616 -10.23 19.91 -14.69
CA VAL A 616 -10.93 20.43 -13.50
C VAL A 616 -10.23 20.02 -12.19
N LEU A 617 -9.55 18.87 -12.14
CA LEU A 617 -8.75 18.46 -10.98
C LEU A 617 -7.58 19.42 -10.66
N LYS A 618 -7.15 20.26 -11.60
CA LYS A 618 -6.14 21.32 -11.35
C LYS A 618 -6.70 22.45 -10.49
N LEU A 619 -8.02 22.67 -10.45
CA LEU A 619 -8.64 23.67 -9.56
C LEU A 619 -8.41 23.34 -8.07
N LEU A 620 -8.12 22.07 -7.74
CA LEU A 620 -7.73 21.67 -6.39
C LEU A 620 -6.42 22.32 -5.95
N ASN A 621 -5.55 22.77 -6.86
CA ASN A 621 -4.31 23.46 -6.50
C ASN A 621 -4.53 24.86 -5.91
N LEU A 622 -5.66 25.51 -6.25
CA LEU A 622 -5.99 26.85 -5.79
C LEU A 622 -6.22 26.91 -4.26
N PHE A 623 -6.42 25.75 -3.62
CA PHE A 623 -6.64 25.63 -2.18
C PHE A 623 -5.54 24.74 -1.55
N PRO A 624 -4.52 25.32 -0.90
CA PRO A 624 -3.43 24.56 -0.26
C PRO A 624 -3.84 23.41 0.67
N PRO A 625 -5.00 23.41 1.38
CA PRO A 625 -5.47 22.24 2.11
C PRO A 625 -5.60 20.96 1.26
N PHE A 626 -6.04 21.07 -0.02
CA PHE A 626 -6.12 19.91 -0.91
C PHE A 626 -4.75 19.35 -1.28
N HIS A 627 -3.69 20.16 -1.33
CA HIS A 627 -2.32 19.62 -1.54
C HIS A 627 -1.91 18.65 -0.42
N SER A 628 -2.26 18.93 0.83
CA SER A 628 -1.99 18.02 1.96
C SER A 628 -2.81 16.73 1.85
N ILE A 629 -4.10 16.84 1.48
CA ILE A 629 -5.01 15.70 1.28
C ILE A 629 -4.50 14.81 0.13
N LEU A 630 -4.15 15.39 -1.03
CA LEU A 630 -3.67 14.64 -2.20
C LEU A 630 -2.28 14.03 -2.00
N TRP A 631 -1.38 14.71 -1.27
CA TRP A 631 -0.10 14.12 -0.86
C TRP A 631 -0.30 12.91 0.06
N THR A 632 -1.21 13.03 1.02
CA THR A 632 -1.58 11.95 1.95
C THR A 632 -2.24 10.79 1.19
N MET A 633 -3.14 11.08 0.26
CA MET A 633 -3.78 10.09 -0.61
C MET A 633 -2.76 9.31 -1.43
N ASN A 634 -1.85 9.99 -2.14
CA ASN A 634 -0.78 9.35 -2.91
C ASN A 634 0.13 8.47 -2.03
N ARG A 635 0.41 8.94 -0.80
CA ARG A 635 1.17 8.17 0.20
C ARG A 635 0.48 6.85 0.60
N ILE A 636 -0.85 6.81 0.62
CA ILE A 636 -1.62 5.61 0.99
C ILE A 636 -2.16 4.78 -0.19
N ILE A 637 -2.11 5.24 -1.45
CA ILE A 637 -2.50 4.45 -2.64
C ILE A 637 -1.88 3.03 -2.64
N PRO A 638 -0.56 2.84 -2.42
CA PRO A 638 0.04 1.51 -2.40
C PRO A 638 -0.48 0.61 -1.26
N LEU A 639 -1.09 1.19 -0.24
CA LEU A 639 -1.69 0.51 0.90
C LEU A 639 -3.16 0.18 0.63
N ILE A 640 -3.93 1.13 0.08
CA ILE A 640 -5.32 0.92 -0.38
C ILE A 640 -5.38 -0.23 -1.39
N GLY A 641 -4.47 -0.29 -2.37
CA GLY A 641 -4.41 -1.38 -3.34
C GLY A 641 -4.19 -2.78 -2.71
N GLN A 642 -3.57 -2.86 -1.52
CA GLN A 642 -3.43 -4.13 -0.80
C GLN A 642 -4.70 -4.53 -0.05
N LEU A 643 -5.53 -3.56 0.36
CA LEU A 643 -6.88 -3.81 0.90
C LEU A 643 -7.82 -4.27 -0.21
N PHE A 644 -7.77 -3.56 -1.34
CA PHE A 644 -8.62 -3.84 -2.48
C PHE A 644 -8.36 -5.27 -3.00
N LEU A 645 -7.10 -5.70 -3.08
CA LEU A 645 -6.76 -7.09 -3.37
C LEU A 645 -7.29 -8.11 -2.34
N VAL A 646 -7.46 -7.73 -1.06
CA VAL A 646 -8.09 -8.59 -0.05
C VAL A 646 -9.61 -8.65 -0.23
N ILE A 647 -10.28 -7.53 -0.50
CA ILE A 647 -11.73 -7.51 -0.77
C ILE A 647 -12.01 -8.29 -2.06
N LEU A 648 -11.31 -7.98 -3.14
CA LEU A 648 -11.40 -8.65 -4.43
C LEU A 648 -11.11 -10.16 -4.32
N SER A 649 -10.20 -10.58 -3.43
CA SER A 649 -9.97 -12.02 -3.19
C SER A 649 -11.16 -12.74 -2.57
N VAL A 650 -12.00 -12.04 -1.79
CA VAL A 650 -13.24 -12.61 -1.25
C VAL A 650 -14.34 -12.59 -2.32
N VAL A 651 -14.48 -11.50 -3.07
CA VAL A 651 -15.41 -11.43 -4.22
C VAL A 651 -15.08 -12.53 -5.25
N TYR A 652 -13.80 -12.80 -5.53
CA TYR A 652 -13.36 -13.91 -6.40
C TYR A 652 -13.86 -15.28 -5.90
N VAL A 653 -13.79 -15.54 -4.59
CA VAL A 653 -14.28 -16.81 -4.00
C VAL A 653 -15.79 -16.93 -4.18
N PHE A 654 -16.54 -15.86 -3.90
CA PHE A 654 -17.99 -15.87 -4.11
C PHE A 654 -18.37 -15.93 -5.60
N ALA A 655 -17.61 -15.32 -6.52
CA ALA A 655 -17.84 -15.39 -7.96
C ALA A 655 -17.67 -16.82 -8.49
N ILE A 656 -16.61 -17.53 -8.10
CA ILE A 656 -16.44 -18.96 -8.43
C ILE A 656 -17.59 -19.80 -7.86
N LEU A 657 -18.04 -19.54 -6.63
CA LEU A 657 -19.15 -20.26 -6.02
C LEU A 657 -20.50 -19.93 -6.68
N ALA A 658 -20.73 -18.69 -7.10
CA ALA A 658 -21.93 -18.28 -7.81
C ALA A 658 -22.00 -18.93 -9.20
N GLN A 659 -20.89 -18.90 -9.95
CA GLN A 659 -20.77 -19.55 -11.26
C GLN A 659 -21.02 -21.06 -11.17
N ALA A 660 -20.43 -21.70 -10.17
CA ALA A 660 -20.52 -23.14 -9.95
C ALA A 660 -21.93 -23.64 -9.56
N ASN A 661 -22.70 -22.85 -8.80
CA ASN A 661 -24.00 -23.27 -8.27
C ASN A 661 -25.21 -22.68 -9.04
N TYR A 662 -25.10 -21.47 -9.59
CA TYR A 662 -26.24 -20.71 -10.11
C TYR A 662 -26.08 -20.26 -11.57
N GLY A 663 -24.88 -20.35 -12.16
CA GLY A 663 -24.60 -19.81 -13.50
C GLY A 663 -25.51 -20.36 -14.59
N GLN A 664 -25.67 -21.68 -14.64
CA GLN A 664 -26.58 -22.34 -15.59
C GLN A 664 -28.05 -22.04 -15.26
N VAL A 665 -28.43 -21.98 -13.98
CA VAL A 665 -29.80 -21.72 -13.53
C VAL A 665 -30.32 -20.37 -14.02
N LEU A 666 -29.44 -19.35 -14.02
CA LEU A 666 -29.78 -18.01 -14.48
C LEU A 666 -29.70 -17.88 -16.01
N ALA A 667 -28.74 -18.57 -16.66
CA ALA A 667 -28.62 -18.61 -18.12
C ALA A 667 -29.80 -19.31 -18.80
N THR A 668 -30.36 -20.37 -18.20
CA THR A 668 -31.53 -21.10 -18.71
C THR A 668 -32.82 -20.72 -17.97
N PHE A 669 -32.96 -19.47 -17.53
CA PHE A 669 -34.13 -19.00 -16.79
C PHE A 669 -35.42 -19.19 -17.62
N PRO A 670 -36.46 -19.88 -17.11
CA PRO A 670 -37.66 -20.18 -17.89
C PRO A 670 -38.58 -18.97 -18.01
N ASP A 671 -38.95 -18.60 -19.25
CA ASP A 671 -39.80 -17.43 -19.53
C ASP A 671 -41.18 -17.48 -18.87
N SER A 672 -41.69 -18.65 -18.50
CA SER A 672 -42.92 -18.80 -17.73
C SER A 672 -42.86 -18.18 -16.33
N LEU A 673 -41.67 -18.02 -15.74
CA LEU A 673 -41.47 -17.41 -14.42
C LEU A 673 -41.10 -15.91 -14.49
N LYS A 674 -41.05 -15.33 -15.70
CA LYS A 674 -40.70 -13.93 -15.96
C LYS A 674 -41.51 -12.91 -15.13
N ALA A 675 -42.80 -13.18 -14.90
CA ALA A 675 -43.65 -12.29 -14.11
C ALA A 675 -43.15 -12.15 -12.66
N ASN A 676 -42.71 -13.25 -12.06
CA ASN A 676 -42.29 -13.32 -10.66
C ASN A 676 -40.87 -12.76 -10.44
N ALA A 677 -40.03 -12.74 -11.48
CA ALA A 677 -38.66 -12.24 -11.46
C ALA A 677 -38.49 -10.91 -12.23
N SER A 678 -39.58 -10.17 -12.44
CA SER A 678 -39.65 -9.02 -13.36
C SER A 678 -38.59 -7.94 -13.12
N ALA A 679 -38.26 -7.64 -11.86
CA ALA A 679 -37.24 -6.64 -11.50
C ALA A 679 -35.82 -7.00 -12.00
N TRP A 680 -35.43 -8.28 -11.94
CA TRP A 680 -34.16 -8.75 -12.50
C TRP A 680 -34.27 -8.98 -14.02
N TYR A 681 -35.39 -9.51 -14.51
CA TYR A 681 -35.52 -9.90 -15.91
C TYR A 681 -35.33 -8.72 -16.89
N ILE A 682 -35.66 -7.49 -16.48
CA ILE A 682 -35.39 -6.26 -17.25
C ILE A 682 -33.88 -6.09 -17.55
N HIS A 683 -33.03 -6.51 -16.62
CA HIS A 683 -31.56 -6.39 -16.66
C HIS A 683 -30.86 -7.75 -16.87
N LYS A 684 -31.58 -8.75 -17.40
CA LYS A 684 -31.06 -10.13 -17.54
C LYS A 684 -29.82 -10.28 -18.43
N GLU A 685 -29.53 -9.28 -19.26
CA GLU A 685 -28.37 -9.24 -20.16
C GLU A 685 -27.14 -8.62 -19.48
N GLU A 686 -27.35 -7.85 -18.40
CA GLU A 686 -26.30 -7.18 -17.61
C GLU A 686 -25.91 -8.03 -16.38
N PHE A 687 -26.88 -8.67 -15.73
CA PHE A 687 -26.69 -9.40 -14.47
C PHE A 687 -26.82 -10.91 -14.64
N GLN A 688 -25.77 -11.54 -15.17
CA GLN A 688 -25.65 -13.00 -15.34
C GLN A 688 -24.58 -13.61 -14.41
N LEU A 689 -24.62 -14.94 -14.27
CA LEU A 689 -23.68 -15.71 -13.44
C LEU A 689 -23.02 -16.86 -14.22
N ASP A 690 -23.12 -16.85 -15.56
CA ASP A 690 -22.64 -17.90 -16.46
C ASP A 690 -21.12 -17.85 -16.65
N THR A 691 -20.57 -16.66 -16.91
CA THR A 691 -19.14 -16.37 -17.00
C THR A 691 -18.60 -15.78 -15.71
N PHE A 692 -17.30 -15.92 -15.48
CA PHE A 692 -16.64 -15.34 -14.33
C PHE A 692 -16.65 -13.79 -14.35
N GLU A 693 -16.65 -13.17 -15.53
CA GLU A 693 -16.77 -11.71 -15.68
C GLU A 693 -18.17 -11.23 -15.26
N ASN A 694 -19.21 -11.88 -15.77
CA ASN A 694 -20.59 -11.57 -15.39
C ASN A 694 -20.83 -11.81 -13.89
N CYS A 695 -20.24 -12.87 -13.30
CA CYS A 695 -20.23 -13.06 -11.84
C CYS A 695 -19.55 -11.91 -11.08
N LEU A 696 -18.42 -11.38 -11.55
CA LEU A 696 -17.74 -10.26 -10.89
C LEU A 696 -18.56 -8.97 -10.95
N VAL A 697 -19.22 -8.69 -12.08
CA VAL A 697 -20.12 -7.53 -12.22
C VAL A 697 -21.36 -7.68 -11.35
N THR A 698 -22.07 -8.80 -11.47
CA THR A 698 -23.30 -9.08 -10.70
C THR A 698 -23.06 -9.04 -9.19
N LEU A 699 -21.95 -9.62 -8.69
CA LEU A 699 -21.60 -9.56 -7.27
C LEU A 699 -21.05 -8.19 -6.83
N PHE A 700 -20.44 -7.42 -7.72
CA PHE A 700 -20.09 -6.02 -7.42
C PHE A 700 -21.35 -5.18 -7.22
N GLU A 701 -22.35 -5.33 -8.09
CA GLU A 701 -23.63 -4.63 -7.94
C GLU A 701 -24.45 -5.15 -6.74
N GLU A 702 -24.40 -6.44 -6.41
CA GLU A 702 -25.02 -6.94 -5.16
C GLU A 702 -24.36 -6.36 -3.89
N ALA A 703 -23.07 -6.01 -3.97
CA ALA A 703 -22.36 -5.32 -2.90
C ALA A 703 -22.72 -3.83 -2.75
N THR A 704 -23.14 -3.16 -3.83
CA THR A 704 -23.38 -1.70 -3.87
C THR A 704 -24.86 -1.30 -3.90
N LEU A 705 -25.72 -2.06 -4.57
CA LEU A 705 -27.08 -1.62 -4.95
C LEU A 705 -28.11 -1.65 -3.83
N ALA A 706 -29.07 -0.73 -3.98
CA ALA A 706 -30.29 -0.57 -3.20
C ALA A 706 -31.37 -1.67 -3.45
N GLY A 707 -31.15 -2.56 -4.41
CA GLY A 707 -32.11 -3.60 -4.85
C GLY A 707 -31.46 -4.95 -5.13
N TRP A 708 -30.36 -5.25 -4.43
CA TRP A 708 -29.53 -6.45 -4.62
C TRP A 708 -30.32 -7.77 -4.51
N ASN A 709 -31.41 -7.78 -3.75
CA ASN A 709 -32.28 -8.94 -3.56
C ASN A 709 -32.93 -9.42 -4.87
N SER A 710 -33.09 -8.56 -5.89
CA SER A 710 -33.72 -8.93 -7.16
C SER A 710 -33.10 -10.17 -7.84
N ILE A 711 -31.77 -10.33 -7.76
CA ILE A 711 -31.04 -11.49 -8.29
C ILE A 711 -31.28 -12.74 -7.42
N MET A 712 -31.26 -12.57 -6.10
CA MET A 712 -31.56 -13.63 -5.11
C MET A 712 -32.99 -14.14 -5.26
N ASP A 713 -33.96 -13.22 -5.39
CA ASP A 713 -35.39 -13.51 -5.54
C ASP A 713 -35.66 -14.24 -6.87
N ALA A 714 -35.02 -13.80 -7.97
CA ALA A 714 -35.09 -14.48 -9.26
C ALA A 714 -34.55 -15.92 -9.20
N LEU A 715 -33.41 -16.14 -8.54
CA LEU A 715 -32.87 -17.49 -8.34
C LEU A 715 -33.75 -18.30 -7.40
N PHE A 716 -34.29 -17.72 -6.32
CA PHE A 716 -35.17 -18.43 -5.40
C PHE A 716 -36.48 -18.87 -6.07
N VAL A 717 -37.03 -18.06 -6.97
CA VAL A 717 -38.21 -18.42 -7.80
C VAL A 717 -37.97 -19.70 -8.61
N VAL A 718 -36.75 -19.93 -9.12
CA VAL A 718 -36.39 -21.14 -9.88
C VAL A 718 -35.95 -22.31 -8.98
N THR A 719 -35.10 -22.05 -7.97
CA THR A 719 -34.50 -23.11 -7.13
C THR A 719 -35.38 -23.58 -5.98
N GLN A 720 -36.30 -22.71 -5.50
CA GLN A 720 -37.12 -22.90 -4.29
C GLN A 720 -36.30 -23.36 -3.05
N SER A 721 -35.00 -23.00 -3.01
CA SER A 721 -34.04 -23.55 -2.07
C SER A 721 -33.59 -22.52 -1.03
N PRO A 722 -33.68 -22.80 0.29
CA PRO A 722 -33.13 -21.94 1.33
C PRO A 722 -31.63 -21.66 1.17
N HIS A 723 -30.88 -22.56 0.51
CA HIS A 723 -29.45 -22.39 0.26
C HIS A 723 -29.14 -21.18 -0.63
N THR A 724 -30.04 -20.83 -1.56
CA THR A 724 -29.94 -19.61 -2.38
C THR A 724 -29.98 -18.37 -1.50
N LEU A 725 -30.96 -18.27 -0.59
CA LEU A 725 -31.07 -17.16 0.36
C LEU A 725 -29.84 -17.10 1.28
N MET A 726 -29.41 -18.24 1.82
CA MET A 726 -28.23 -18.32 2.69
C MET A 726 -26.95 -17.85 1.98
N PHE A 727 -26.76 -18.18 0.70
CA PHE A 727 -25.59 -17.76 -0.07
C PHE A 727 -25.52 -16.24 -0.19
N PHE A 728 -26.58 -15.61 -0.70
CA PHE A 728 -26.62 -14.18 -0.96
C PHE A 728 -26.59 -13.35 0.33
N PHE A 729 -27.36 -13.70 1.37
CA PHE A 729 -27.21 -13.04 2.67
C PHE A 729 -25.80 -13.22 3.26
N THR A 730 -25.14 -14.36 3.08
CA THR A 730 -23.75 -14.56 3.54
C THR A 730 -22.78 -13.65 2.79
N TYR A 731 -22.91 -13.52 1.46
CA TYR A 731 -22.10 -12.60 0.67
C TYR A 731 -22.34 -11.14 1.07
N ARG A 732 -23.61 -10.72 1.07
CA ARG A 732 -24.07 -9.37 1.42
C ARG A 732 -23.59 -8.94 2.81
N ILE A 733 -23.72 -9.81 3.82
CA ILE A 733 -23.20 -9.54 5.18
C ILE A 733 -21.68 -9.50 5.19
N THR A 734 -21.00 -10.38 4.45
CA THR A 734 -19.53 -10.41 4.36
C THR A 734 -18.96 -9.13 3.75
N ILE A 735 -19.55 -8.60 2.67
CA ILE A 735 -19.09 -7.34 2.09
C ILE A 735 -19.55 -6.15 2.92
N SER A 736 -20.87 -5.99 3.14
CA SER A 736 -21.46 -4.77 3.69
C SER A 736 -21.25 -4.58 5.19
N ASN A 737 -21.25 -5.67 5.98
CA ASN A 737 -21.18 -5.59 7.44
C ASN A 737 -19.83 -6.03 8.03
N ILE A 738 -18.96 -6.69 7.24
CA ILE A 738 -17.60 -7.08 7.67
C ILE A 738 -16.54 -6.28 6.89
N LEU A 739 -16.42 -6.50 5.58
CA LEU A 739 -15.26 -6.05 4.82
C LEU A 739 -15.24 -4.53 4.60
N LEU A 740 -16.36 -3.91 4.25
CA LEU A 740 -16.45 -2.45 4.08
C LEU A 740 -16.23 -1.69 5.41
N PRO A 741 -16.83 -2.06 6.56
CA PRO A 741 -16.51 -1.45 7.86
C PRO A 741 -15.03 -1.55 8.25
N ILE A 742 -14.38 -2.69 8.00
CA ILE A 742 -12.95 -2.85 8.27
C ILE A 742 -12.11 -1.99 7.30
N PHE A 743 -12.48 -1.93 6.01
CA PHE A 743 -11.84 -1.08 5.02
C PHE A 743 -11.94 0.42 5.35
N VAL A 744 -13.13 0.90 5.73
CA VAL A 744 -13.34 2.31 6.13
C VAL A 744 -12.54 2.64 7.39
N GLY A 745 -12.60 1.80 8.43
CA GLY A 745 -11.78 1.97 9.64
C GLY A 745 -10.28 1.97 9.35
N PHE A 746 -9.83 1.12 8.43
CA PHE A 746 -8.44 1.10 7.96
C PHE A 746 -8.06 2.40 7.24
N LEU A 747 -8.91 2.87 6.33
CA LEU A 747 -8.66 4.06 5.50
C LEU A 747 -8.55 5.30 6.38
N VAL A 748 -9.47 5.49 7.33
CA VAL A 748 -9.46 6.62 8.28
C VAL A 748 -8.17 6.65 9.11
N GLU A 749 -7.77 5.53 9.71
CA GLU A 749 -6.52 5.45 10.48
C GLU A 749 -5.28 5.69 9.59
N SER A 750 -5.28 5.13 8.39
CA SER A 750 -4.15 5.25 7.46
C SER A 750 -4.00 6.66 6.91
N PHE A 751 -5.11 7.35 6.66
CA PHE A 751 -5.13 8.77 6.27
C PHE A 751 -4.65 9.64 7.44
N SER A 752 -5.28 9.52 8.61
CA SER A 752 -4.91 10.28 9.82
C SER A 752 -3.44 10.09 10.21
N SER A 753 -2.93 8.85 10.19
CA SER A 753 -1.53 8.54 10.54
C SER A 753 -0.49 8.98 9.48
N ASN A 754 -0.90 9.33 8.26
CA ASN A 754 0.00 9.84 7.21
C ASN A 754 -0.24 11.32 6.87
N GLN A 755 -1.27 11.95 7.45
CA GLN A 755 -1.58 13.35 7.23
C GLN A 755 -0.46 14.23 7.80
N LYS A 756 0.06 15.16 6.98
CA LYS A 756 1.02 16.16 7.46
C LYS A 756 0.31 17.14 8.40
N PRO A 757 0.90 17.52 9.55
CA PRO A 757 0.43 18.68 10.30
C PRO A 757 0.58 19.93 9.43
N ALA A 758 -0.55 20.60 9.16
CA ALA A 758 -0.62 21.74 8.24
C ALA A 758 0.25 22.94 8.72
N GLU A 759 0.47 23.02 10.03
CA GLU A 759 1.31 23.99 10.75
C GLU A 759 2.73 24.12 10.17
N SER A 760 3.25 23.07 9.52
CA SER A 760 4.55 23.10 8.83
C SER A 760 4.66 24.20 7.76
N TYR A 761 3.53 24.63 7.18
CA TYR A 761 3.49 25.74 6.22
C TYR A 761 3.43 27.11 6.91
N VAL A 762 2.66 27.23 8.00
CA VAL A 762 2.46 28.47 8.75
C VAL A 762 3.75 28.93 9.42
N VAL A 763 4.47 28.01 10.08
CA VAL A 763 5.75 28.32 10.73
C VAL A 763 6.80 28.74 9.71
N MET A 764 6.85 28.10 8.53
CA MET A 764 7.80 28.49 7.48
C MET A 764 7.54 29.91 6.97
N SER A 765 6.28 30.32 6.77
CA SER A 765 5.95 31.69 6.36
C SER A 765 6.25 32.76 7.42
N LEU A 766 6.25 32.40 8.72
CA LEU A 766 6.61 33.31 9.81
C LEU A 766 8.14 33.38 10.06
N SER A 767 8.90 32.41 9.55
CA SER A 767 10.37 32.40 9.61
C SER A 767 11.05 33.04 8.38
N SER A 768 10.28 33.60 7.46
CA SER A 768 10.75 34.13 6.17
C SER A 768 10.27 35.56 5.87
N THR A 769 9.97 36.33 6.91
CA THR A 769 9.59 37.76 6.88
C THR A 769 10.59 38.58 7.66
#